data_AF-A0A974D0A3-F1
#
_entry.id   AF-A0A974D0A3-F1
#
_cell.length_a   1.000
_cell.length_b   1.000
_cell.length_c   1.000
_cell.angle_alpha   90.00
_cell.angle_beta   90.00
_cell.angle_gamma   90.00
#
_symmetry.space_group_name_H-M   'P 1'
#
loop_
_entity.id
_entity.type
_entity.pdbx_description
1 polymer ?
#
loop_
_entity_poly.entity_id
_entity_poly.type
_entity_poly.pdbx_seq_one_letter_code
_entity_poly.pdbx_strand_id
1 'polypeptide(L)'
;MYGEPKNANDGSLASNYFFLECASTSEQEDPWWMVDLKASHRVYTVAVTNRGDCCAEKINNAEIRIGDSNDAGGKQNPVCGIIKSMANGETLSFECNGMQGQYVTVFIPGNKTSLTICEVQVFGLSSEAPGNLKKEEARGEAFRGARWNNPRPVQFSADRSTGPGFQPCRSNKVVKEQISQCSAPTAILRKLCPRKAGDSLPLKIVQSAIHAEILSAADRNLLTCPIDQSNDLYIFQNFFGLWSSDEEYDYDLPTVATRTDENLAFRGISSQSSTYDNLGKAENAIDGSTSTKYMSTHCSHTDLDIEPWWKVDLINTYNVTEVQITNRGDCCNNRINGAEIRIGTAPEKGGTKNPRCAKIATMALGESATFSCGMVGRYVTVTIPGRAAYLTLCEVKAFGHEISGNYTNNPSSPDSEEIEEQQAATELRNILKHSDAASNVALHGAAYQSSTAGEANAKNAVDGKLQNQNPDKQCAQTTVETDPWWTVDLTSIHKVFSIAVTNRGDCCSEGLDGAEIHLGDSAFSWKKNPVCGTVSKIGPGETFSFECNGMEGRYVTIVLLGNEKSLTLCEVQVFGLTVETPNGERNGDFEQQKENHGAKNVAPQGIPYQSSYYGQKEQAKRVIDGSLASNYMEGDCCHTEKQMHPWWQLDMKSKMRVHSVAITNRGDCCRERINGAEIRPLKNEEVEKEDCSMVLTQRCGVVFKMNYEETLSFNCKELEGRYVTVTIPDRIEYLTLCEVQVFADPLEVDGTEASDSSESVDGTEAPASPESDLTNKSFMFPKESDINHVKLLPEKAMSLKAFTLCMKVLLNVPENRETILFSYRTMFYDELNLWIERDGRIGLYMSGDGIIFPRMKFKSEWNHLCLTWESKYGRTEFWLNGRRSATKVYHQKNTVRSGGIVLLGQDQDSYGGDFDKTQSFVGQIKDLKMWNKVLPLRSLKSLFKGREIGNGNIFDWSSLSYSMIGNVAEV
;
A
#
# COMPACT_ATOMS: atom_id res chain seq x y z
N MET A 1 -5.39 19.81 -39.56
CA MET A 1 -5.42 21.15 -38.95
C MET A 1 -4.58 21.07 -37.69
N TYR A 2 -3.68 22.02 -37.44
CA TYR A 2 -2.86 22.03 -36.22
C TYR A 2 -3.69 22.64 -35.08
N GLY A 3 -3.55 22.13 -33.85
CA GLY A 3 -4.17 22.76 -32.67
C GLY A 3 -5.54 22.24 -32.23
N GLU A 4 -5.86 20.94 -32.41
CA GLU A 4 -7.18 20.40 -32.03
C GLU A 4 -7.46 20.53 -30.52
N PRO A 5 -8.68 20.88 -30.08
CA PRO A 5 -8.99 21.08 -28.66
C PRO A 5 -8.70 19.88 -27.75
N LYS A 6 -8.88 18.66 -28.28
CA LYS A 6 -8.65 17.41 -27.53
C LYS A 6 -7.20 17.22 -27.06
N ASN A 7 -6.25 17.91 -27.70
CA ASN A 7 -4.84 17.77 -27.41
C ASN A 7 -4.48 18.38 -26.05
N ALA A 8 -5.31 19.25 -25.48
CA ALA A 8 -5.09 19.80 -24.15
C ALA A 8 -5.75 18.96 -23.04
N ASN A 9 -6.22 17.75 -23.34
CA ASN A 9 -6.72 16.80 -22.34
C ASN A 9 -6.50 15.35 -22.80
N ASP A 10 -5.39 15.10 -23.48
CA ASP A 10 -5.06 13.77 -24.02
C ASP A 10 -4.10 12.97 -23.13
N GLY A 11 -3.68 13.54 -22.00
CA GLY A 11 -2.78 12.95 -21.01
C GLY A 11 -1.30 13.20 -21.29
N SER A 12 -0.95 13.95 -22.34
CA SER A 12 0.43 14.28 -22.72
C SER A 12 0.81 15.68 -22.27
N LEU A 13 1.92 15.85 -21.54
CA LEU A 13 2.47 17.18 -21.21
C LEU A 13 3.40 17.73 -22.31
N ALA A 14 3.43 17.08 -23.47
CA ALA A 14 4.35 17.44 -24.55
C ALA A 14 4.02 18.85 -25.07
N SER A 15 4.99 19.75 -24.95
CA SER A 15 4.74 21.19 -25.08
C SER A 15 5.08 21.75 -26.46
N ASN A 16 5.40 20.89 -27.44
CA ASN A 16 5.80 21.33 -28.76
C ASN A 16 4.61 21.38 -29.73
N TYR A 17 4.19 22.61 -30.04
CA TYR A 17 3.04 22.83 -30.92
C TYR A 17 3.19 22.22 -32.32
N PHE A 18 4.42 22.16 -32.86
CA PHE A 18 4.66 21.67 -34.23
C PHE A 18 4.49 20.15 -34.38
N PHE A 19 4.49 19.40 -33.27
CA PHE A 19 4.22 17.97 -33.26
C PHE A 19 2.75 17.61 -33.08
N LEU A 20 1.84 18.59 -33.18
CA LEU A 20 0.38 18.41 -33.01
C LEU A 20 -0.04 18.02 -31.58
N GLU A 21 0.75 18.39 -30.58
CA GLU A 21 0.57 17.98 -29.18
C GLU A 21 -0.17 19.01 -28.33
N CYS A 22 -0.43 20.22 -28.85
CA CYS A 22 -1.14 21.26 -28.10
C CYS A 22 -2.45 21.65 -28.78
N ALA A 23 -3.43 22.10 -28.00
CA ALA A 23 -4.62 22.80 -28.48
C ALA A 23 -4.29 24.26 -28.77
N SER A 24 -4.81 24.83 -29.86
CA SER A 24 -4.58 26.24 -30.19
C SER A 24 -5.76 26.88 -30.91
N THR A 25 -6.11 28.10 -30.52
CA THR A 25 -7.13 28.89 -31.20
C THR A 25 -6.52 29.74 -32.31
N SER A 26 -7.32 30.10 -33.31
CA SER A 26 -6.99 31.24 -34.16
C SER A 26 -6.92 32.52 -33.31
N GLU A 27 -6.24 33.55 -33.84
CA GLU A 27 -6.23 34.87 -33.20
C GLU A 27 -7.63 35.48 -33.21
N GLN A 28 -8.19 35.68 -32.03
CA GLN A 28 -9.56 36.19 -31.85
C GLN A 28 -9.65 36.96 -30.53
N GLU A 29 -10.75 37.68 -30.32
CA GLU A 29 -11.06 38.27 -29.02
C GLU A 29 -11.57 37.20 -28.06
N ASP A 30 -11.14 37.29 -26.81
CA ASP A 30 -11.50 36.36 -25.74
C ASP A 30 -11.35 34.87 -26.10
N PRO A 31 -10.17 34.42 -26.59
CA PRO A 31 -9.97 33.03 -26.97
C PRO A 31 -10.09 32.13 -25.73
N TRP A 32 -10.79 31.02 -25.87
CA TRP A 32 -11.12 30.10 -24.78
C TRP A 32 -10.99 28.64 -25.21
N TRP A 33 -10.71 27.80 -24.23
CA TRP A 33 -10.74 26.35 -24.30
C TRP A 33 -11.53 25.83 -23.09
N MET A 34 -12.26 24.74 -23.25
CA MET A 34 -13.09 24.17 -22.17
C MET A 34 -13.14 22.65 -22.25
N VAL A 35 -13.10 22.01 -21.09
CA VAL A 35 -13.42 20.59 -20.91
C VAL A 35 -14.73 20.42 -20.17
N ASP A 36 -15.56 19.48 -20.66
CA ASP A 36 -16.79 19.02 -20.03
C ASP A 36 -16.52 17.72 -19.27
N LEU A 37 -16.54 17.81 -17.93
CA LEU A 37 -16.29 16.69 -17.02
C LEU A 37 -17.46 15.69 -16.93
N LYS A 38 -18.52 15.88 -17.72
CA LYS A 38 -19.75 15.05 -17.80
C LYS A 38 -20.65 15.07 -16.56
N ALA A 39 -20.13 15.48 -15.42
CA ALA A 39 -20.89 15.74 -14.20
C ALA A 39 -20.22 16.86 -13.40
N SER A 40 -20.96 17.44 -12.45
CA SER A 40 -20.39 18.44 -11.56
C SER A 40 -19.44 17.80 -10.55
N HIS A 41 -18.21 18.30 -10.49
CA HIS A 41 -17.18 17.83 -9.56
C HIS A 41 -16.76 18.96 -8.64
N ARG A 42 -16.40 18.62 -7.39
CA ARG A 42 -15.63 19.51 -6.52
C ARG A 42 -14.18 19.50 -7.00
N VAL A 43 -13.81 20.48 -7.79
CA VAL A 43 -12.46 20.64 -8.33
C VAL A 43 -11.57 21.31 -7.28
N TYR A 44 -10.49 20.63 -6.90
CA TYR A 44 -9.51 21.12 -5.94
C TYR A 44 -8.31 21.75 -6.62
N THR A 45 -7.90 21.20 -7.77
CA THR A 45 -6.72 21.67 -8.49
C THR A 45 -6.95 21.61 -9.98
N VAL A 46 -6.48 22.62 -10.71
CA VAL A 46 -6.33 22.57 -12.17
C VAL A 46 -4.87 22.84 -12.51
N ALA A 47 -4.21 21.92 -13.20
CA ALA A 47 -2.87 22.14 -13.74
C ALA A 47 -2.95 22.45 -15.22
N VAL A 48 -2.20 23.45 -15.67
CA VAL A 48 -2.15 23.90 -17.07
C VAL A 48 -0.70 23.87 -17.56
N THR A 49 -0.45 23.21 -18.68
CA THR A 49 0.86 23.15 -19.35
C THR A 49 0.89 24.11 -20.53
N ASN A 50 1.86 25.03 -20.51
CA ASN A 50 2.03 26.02 -21.55
C ASN A 50 2.82 25.48 -22.75
N ARG A 51 2.76 26.20 -23.87
CA ARG A 51 3.59 25.93 -25.05
C ARG A 51 5.09 26.09 -24.74
N GLY A 52 5.92 25.18 -25.25
CA GLY A 52 7.34 25.08 -24.96
C GLY A 52 8.28 25.51 -26.09
N ASP A 53 7.86 25.42 -27.35
CA ASP A 53 8.73 25.74 -28.48
C ASP A 53 8.89 27.26 -28.73
N CYS A 54 7.87 28.06 -28.41
CA CYS A 54 7.93 29.53 -28.41
C CYS A 54 6.72 30.13 -27.69
N CYS A 55 6.73 31.46 -27.58
CA CYS A 55 5.50 32.25 -27.48
C CYS A 55 4.68 31.98 -26.20
N ALA A 56 5.33 31.51 -25.14
CA ALA A 56 4.72 31.20 -23.85
C ALA A 56 4.01 32.40 -23.22
N GLU A 57 4.46 33.62 -23.51
CA GLU A 57 3.85 34.85 -23.01
C GLU A 57 2.41 35.07 -23.48
N LYS A 58 1.96 34.34 -24.51
CA LYS A 58 0.60 34.48 -25.05
C LYS A 58 -0.49 34.00 -24.10
N ILE A 59 -0.19 33.10 -23.15
CA ILE A 59 -1.14 32.64 -22.14
C ILE A 59 -1.26 33.61 -20.95
N ASN A 60 -0.42 34.65 -20.90
CA ASN A 60 -0.40 35.58 -19.78
C ASN A 60 -1.76 36.26 -19.59
N ASN A 61 -2.18 36.34 -18.33
CA ASN A 61 -3.47 36.78 -17.84
C ASN A 61 -4.66 35.89 -18.26
N ALA A 62 -4.42 34.66 -18.73
CA ALA A 62 -5.50 33.70 -18.88
C ALA A 62 -6.16 33.41 -17.52
N GLU A 63 -7.49 33.30 -17.52
CA GLU A 63 -8.29 32.93 -16.37
C GLU A 63 -8.74 31.48 -16.49
N ILE A 64 -8.65 30.75 -15.39
CA ILE A 64 -9.22 29.41 -15.21
C ILE A 64 -10.54 29.59 -14.46
N ARG A 65 -11.64 29.13 -15.06
CA ARG A 65 -13.00 29.25 -14.51
C ARG A 65 -13.66 27.90 -14.38
N ILE A 66 -14.41 27.71 -13.29
CA ILE A 66 -15.03 26.44 -12.93
C ILE A 66 -16.47 26.67 -12.52
N GLY A 67 -17.41 25.96 -13.14
CA GLY A 67 -18.82 26.02 -12.79
C GLY A 67 -19.68 25.12 -13.66
N ASP A 68 -21.00 25.13 -13.41
CA ASP A 68 -21.96 24.29 -14.11
C ASP A 68 -22.62 24.98 -15.32
N SER A 69 -22.31 26.26 -15.57
CA SER A 69 -22.81 26.97 -16.76
C SER A 69 -21.85 26.77 -17.94
N ASN A 70 -22.42 26.42 -19.10
CA ASN A 70 -21.74 26.46 -20.39
C ASN A 70 -22.05 27.76 -21.17
N ASP A 71 -22.75 28.71 -20.55
CA ASP A 71 -23.12 29.95 -21.23
C ASP A 71 -21.87 30.77 -21.58
N ALA A 72 -21.84 31.28 -22.82
CA ALA A 72 -20.69 32.00 -23.37
C ALA A 72 -19.35 31.23 -23.27
N GLY A 73 -19.38 29.90 -23.32
CA GLY A 73 -18.18 29.04 -23.21
C GLY A 73 -17.61 29.00 -21.81
N GLY A 74 -18.46 29.03 -20.78
CA GLY A 74 -18.07 28.94 -19.36
C GLY A 74 -17.42 30.22 -18.79
N LYS A 75 -17.34 31.30 -19.57
CA LYS A 75 -16.71 32.57 -19.17
C LYS A 75 -17.40 33.27 -18.01
N GLN A 76 -18.65 32.94 -17.72
CA GLN A 76 -19.39 33.50 -16.58
C GLN A 76 -19.16 32.73 -15.29
N ASN A 77 -18.53 31.55 -15.35
CA ASN A 77 -18.25 30.75 -14.16
C ASN A 77 -17.25 31.46 -13.23
N PRO A 78 -17.31 31.17 -11.92
CA PRO A 78 -16.33 31.69 -10.96
C PRO A 78 -14.88 31.39 -11.38
N VAL A 79 -13.97 32.34 -11.11
CA VAL A 79 -12.54 32.22 -11.39
C VAL A 79 -11.87 31.36 -10.32
N CYS A 80 -11.24 30.26 -10.72
CA CYS A 80 -10.33 29.48 -9.87
C CYS A 80 -8.96 30.15 -9.77
N GLY A 81 -8.38 30.55 -10.89
CA GLY A 81 -7.01 31.07 -10.92
C GLY A 81 -6.74 31.97 -12.12
N ILE A 82 -5.70 32.80 -12.00
CA ILE A 82 -5.22 33.67 -13.09
C ILE A 82 -3.76 33.33 -13.37
N ILE A 83 -3.49 32.96 -14.61
CA ILE A 83 -2.16 32.67 -15.12
C ILE A 83 -1.41 33.98 -15.34
N LYS A 84 -0.74 34.52 -14.32
CA LYS A 84 -0.03 35.82 -14.44
C LYS A 84 1.08 35.78 -15.51
N SER A 85 1.89 34.73 -15.47
CA SER A 85 2.93 34.45 -16.46
C SER A 85 3.35 33.00 -16.39
N MET A 86 3.69 32.40 -17.53
CA MET A 86 4.25 31.06 -17.62
C MET A 86 5.47 31.05 -18.55
N ALA A 87 6.51 30.30 -18.18
CA ALA A 87 7.65 30.03 -19.03
C ALA A 87 7.31 28.99 -20.12
N ASN A 88 8.20 28.87 -21.11
CA ASN A 88 8.10 27.87 -22.16
C ASN A 88 8.01 26.44 -21.56
N GLY A 89 6.91 25.74 -21.82
CA GLY A 89 6.72 24.33 -21.42
C GLY A 89 6.45 24.14 -19.93
N GLU A 90 6.28 25.23 -19.19
CA GLU A 90 5.99 25.18 -17.76
C GLU A 90 4.58 24.62 -17.52
N THR A 91 4.43 23.83 -16.45
CA THR A 91 3.13 23.40 -15.93
C THR A 91 2.89 24.10 -14.60
N LEU A 92 1.81 24.87 -14.49
CA LEU A 92 1.40 25.52 -13.26
C LEU A 92 0.11 24.92 -12.74
N SER A 93 0.10 24.62 -11.45
CA SER A 93 -1.09 24.16 -10.72
C SER A 93 -1.77 25.32 -10.00
N PHE A 94 -3.11 25.34 -10.09
CA PHE A 94 -3.95 26.37 -9.51
C PHE A 94 -4.91 25.73 -8.52
N GLU A 95 -4.91 26.26 -7.29
CA GLU A 95 -5.79 25.79 -6.22
C GLU A 95 -7.20 26.35 -6.38
N CYS A 96 -8.15 25.47 -6.65
CA CYS A 96 -9.55 25.81 -6.85
C CYS A 96 -10.42 25.57 -5.62
N ASN A 97 -9.83 25.13 -4.49
CA ASN A 97 -10.50 25.06 -3.18
C ASN A 97 -11.84 24.31 -3.16
N GLY A 98 -12.00 23.28 -3.99
CA GLY A 98 -13.22 22.48 -4.06
C GLY A 98 -14.37 23.19 -4.77
N MET A 99 -14.07 24.15 -5.67
CA MET A 99 -15.04 24.79 -6.55
C MET A 99 -15.86 23.74 -7.29
N GLN A 100 -17.17 23.87 -7.22
CA GLN A 100 -18.09 22.93 -7.86
C GLN A 100 -18.33 23.35 -9.31
N GLY A 101 -18.14 22.41 -10.23
CA GLY A 101 -18.43 22.65 -11.65
C GLY A 101 -18.28 21.43 -12.53
N GLN A 102 -19.13 21.34 -13.55
CA GLN A 102 -19.03 20.41 -14.67
C GLN A 102 -18.03 20.89 -15.74
N TYR A 103 -17.88 22.20 -15.89
CA TYR A 103 -17.08 22.81 -16.94
C TYR A 103 -15.85 23.50 -16.35
N VAL A 104 -14.68 23.18 -16.88
CA VAL A 104 -13.42 23.90 -16.60
C VAL A 104 -13.00 24.62 -17.87
N THR A 105 -12.92 25.95 -17.80
CA THR A 105 -12.62 26.83 -18.93
C THR A 105 -11.31 27.56 -18.67
N VAL A 106 -10.42 27.59 -19.67
CA VAL A 106 -9.25 28.46 -19.69
C VAL A 106 -9.47 29.49 -20.80
N PHE A 107 -9.46 30.79 -20.49
CA PHE A 107 -9.64 31.83 -21.51
C PHE A 107 -8.87 33.11 -21.20
N ILE A 108 -8.54 33.89 -22.23
CA ILE A 108 -7.80 35.15 -22.08
C ILE A 108 -8.76 36.33 -22.26
N PRO A 109 -9.10 37.11 -21.22
CA PRO A 109 -10.06 38.22 -21.32
C PRO A 109 -9.48 39.46 -22.01
N GLY A 110 -10.30 40.12 -22.83
CA GLY A 110 -10.11 41.47 -23.36
C GLY A 110 -8.98 41.64 -24.38
N ASN A 111 -8.28 40.58 -24.77
CA ASN A 111 -7.11 40.66 -25.65
C ASN A 111 -7.37 39.92 -26.97
N LYS A 112 -7.06 40.56 -28.09
CA LYS A 112 -7.05 39.89 -29.39
C LYS A 112 -5.77 39.07 -29.51
N THR A 113 -5.86 37.78 -29.21
CA THR A 113 -4.70 36.87 -29.18
C THR A 113 -5.11 35.44 -29.54
N SER A 114 -4.14 34.53 -29.58
CA SER A 114 -4.34 33.08 -29.71
C SER A 114 -4.09 32.41 -28.36
N LEU A 115 -5.02 31.58 -27.88
CA LEU A 115 -4.78 30.71 -26.73
C LEU A 115 -4.12 29.41 -27.21
N THR A 116 -2.97 29.03 -26.63
CA THR A 116 -2.35 27.71 -26.88
C THR A 116 -2.09 27.04 -25.54
N ILE A 117 -2.61 25.83 -25.37
CA ILE A 117 -2.48 25.04 -24.16
C ILE A 117 -2.08 23.63 -24.57
N CYS A 118 -1.07 23.07 -23.93
CA CYS A 118 -0.59 21.74 -24.27
C CYS A 118 -1.23 20.66 -23.40
N GLU A 119 -1.58 20.96 -22.14
CA GLU A 119 -2.38 20.05 -21.32
C GLU A 119 -3.15 20.81 -20.24
N VAL A 120 -4.34 20.31 -19.89
CA VAL A 120 -5.14 20.76 -18.74
C VAL A 120 -5.58 19.54 -17.95
N GLN A 121 -5.03 19.41 -16.75
CA GLN A 121 -5.36 18.33 -15.82
C GLN A 121 -6.29 18.89 -14.74
N VAL A 122 -7.44 18.23 -14.53
CA VAL A 122 -8.45 18.66 -13.55
C VAL A 122 -8.56 17.61 -12.45
N PHE A 123 -8.18 18.00 -11.23
CA PHE A 123 -8.21 17.13 -10.06
C PHE A 123 -9.38 17.52 -9.15
N GLY A 124 -10.30 16.58 -8.92
CA GLY A 124 -11.51 16.82 -8.15
C GLY A 124 -12.15 15.57 -7.59
N LEU A 125 -13.08 15.75 -6.65
CA LEU A 125 -13.95 14.69 -6.14
C LEU A 125 -15.35 14.86 -6.74
N SER A 126 -16.01 13.77 -7.12
CA SER A 126 -17.39 13.83 -7.63
C SER A 126 -18.33 14.42 -6.58
N SER A 127 -19.21 15.33 -6.99
CA SER A 127 -20.08 16.07 -6.06
C SER A 127 -21.40 15.36 -5.74
N GLU A 128 -21.68 14.21 -6.34
CA GLU A 128 -22.85 13.38 -6.03
C GLU A 128 -22.45 11.92 -5.79
N ALA A 129 -22.97 11.33 -4.70
CA ALA A 129 -23.12 9.89 -4.60
C ALA A 129 -24.01 9.40 -5.76
N PRO A 130 -23.83 8.18 -6.30
CA PRO A 130 -24.41 7.81 -7.59
C PRO A 130 -25.93 7.63 -7.48
N GLY A 131 -26.68 8.64 -7.94
CA GLY A 131 -28.13 8.62 -8.05
C GLY A 131 -28.61 9.43 -9.25
N ASN A 132 -28.94 8.71 -10.33
CA ASN A 132 -29.83 9.13 -11.43
C ASN A 132 -29.41 10.30 -12.34
N LEU A 133 -28.57 10.02 -13.35
CA LEU A 133 -28.64 10.72 -14.63
C LEU A 133 -29.63 10.02 -15.57
N LYS A 134 -30.70 10.75 -15.91
CA LYS A 134 -31.65 10.40 -16.96
C LYS A 134 -30.92 10.37 -18.31
N LYS A 135 -31.24 9.35 -19.11
CA LYS A 135 -30.86 9.23 -20.53
C LYS A 135 -31.29 10.47 -21.32
N GLU A 136 -30.37 11.10 -22.02
CA GLU A 136 -30.67 11.76 -23.29
C GLU A 136 -30.04 10.97 -24.44
N GLU A 137 -30.91 10.61 -25.39
CA GLU A 137 -30.62 9.84 -26.59
C GLU A 137 -29.89 10.71 -27.62
N ALA A 138 -28.66 10.34 -27.99
CA ALA A 138 -28.07 10.76 -29.26
C ALA A 138 -28.53 9.81 -30.37
N ARG A 139 -29.66 10.13 -31.00
CA ARG A 139 -30.01 9.58 -32.33
C ARG A 139 -28.99 10.10 -33.34
N GLY A 140 -28.35 9.18 -34.04
CA GLY A 140 -27.57 9.50 -35.23
C GLY A 140 -28.48 10.00 -36.36
N GLU A 141 -28.03 11.05 -37.05
CA GLU A 141 -28.51 11.34 -38.39
C GLU A 141 -27.34 11.29 -39.38
N ALA A 142 -27.45 10.31 -40.28
CA ALA A 142 -26.78 10.32 -41.56
C ALA A 142 -27.50 11.30 -42.51
N PHE A 143 -26.71 11.97 -43.34
CA PHE A 143 -27.13 12.85 -44.45
C PHE A 143 -28.33 12.34 -45.27
N ARG A 144 -29.32 13.22 -45.52
CA ARG A 144 -29.83 13.62 -46.86
C ARG A 144 -30.98 14.65 -46.80
N GLY A 145 -30.73 15.85 -47.34
CA GLY A 145 -31.60 16.52 -48.34
C GLY A 145 -32.97 17.14 -47.98
N ALA A 146 -33.02 18.48 -48.07
CA ALA A 146 -34.04 19.33 -48.72
C ALA A 146 -35.21 20.00 -47.93
N ARG A 147 -35.07 21.34 -47.81
CA ARG A 147 -36.00 22.47 -48.15
C ARG A 147 -37.29 22.81 -47.34
N TRP A 148 -37.22 24.02 -46.74
CA TRP A 148 -38.14 25.19 -46.66
C TRP A 148 -39.53 25.17 -45.94
N ASN A 149 -39.65 26.16 -45.02
CA ASN A 149 -40.75 27.13 -44.74
C ASN A 149 -41.48 27.13 -43.36
N ASN A 150 -41.44 28.32 -42.75
CA ASN A 150 -42.20 28.90 -41.60
C ASN A 150 -43.69 29.20 -41.98
N PRO A 151 -44.59 29.81 -41.15
CA PRO A 151 -44.59 30.18 -39.69
C PRO A 151 -45.96 30.08 -38.88
N ARG A 152 -45.89 30.02 -37.52
CA ARG A 152 -46.75 30.61 -36.41
C ARG A 152 -48.31 30.35 -36.32
N PRO A 153 -49.07 30.91 -35.32
CA PRO A 153 -49.33 30.47 -33.92
C PRO A 153 -50.87 30.45 -33.56
N VAL A 154 -51.31 30.32 -32.27
CA VAL A 154 -52.53 30.99 -31.64
C VAL A 154 -52.82 30.53 -30.17
N GLN A 155 -53.41 31.45 -29.38
CA GLN A 155 -53.75 31.54 -27.94
C GLN A 155 -55.21 31.14 -27.52
N PHE A 156 -55.51 31.31 -26.21
CA PHE A 156 -56.79 31.60 -25.46
C PHE A 156 -57.43 30.42 -24.68
N SER A 157 -58.18 30.52 -23.56
CA SER A 157 -58.36 31.42 -22.39
C SER A 157 -59.59 30.96 -21.54
N ALA A 158 -59.55 31.09 -20.19
CA ALA A 158 -60.62 31.42 -19.20
C ALA A 158 -61.95 30.60 -19.05
N ASP A 159 -62.36 30.18 -17.82
CA ASP A 159 -63.19 30.94 -16.84
C ASP A 159 -64.03 30.09 -15.80
N ARG A 160 -63.99 30.57 -14.54
CA ARG A 160 -64.88 30.64 -13.32
C ARG A 160 -66.08 29.73 -12.91
N SER A 161 -66.10 29.53 -11.56
CA SER A 161 -67.19 29.71 -10.53
C SER A 161 -68.16 28.52 -10.22
N THR A 162 -68.70 28.22 -9.03
CA THR A 162 -68.96 28.85 -7.69
C THR A 162 -69.26 27.74 -6.62
N GLY A 163 -69.05 27.99 -5.30
CA GLY A 163 -69.58 27.20 -4.14
C GLY A 163 -70.97 27.71 -3.66
N PRO A 164 -71.50 27.44 -2.42
CA PRO A 164 -70.87 26.92 -1.16
C PRO A 164 -71.73 25.94 -0.27
N GLY A 165 -71.21 25.45 0.88
CA GLY A 165 -72.02 24.92 2.02
C GLY A 165 -71.33 23.89 2.98
N PHE A 166 -71.25 24.20 4.28
CA PHE A 166 -70.44 23.62 5.39
C PHE A 166 -70.85 22.25 6.03
N GLN A 167 -69.84 21.38 6.28
CA GLN A 167 -69.42 20.54 7.48
C GLN A 167 -70.41 19.83 8.48
N PRO A 168 -69.99 18.84 9.33
CA PRO A 168 -68.88 17.84 9.25
C PRO A 168 -69.14 16.40 9.84
N CYS A 169 -68.12 15.52 9.66
CA CYS A 169 -67.61 14.40 10.51
C CYS A 169 -67.95 12.89 10.27
N ARG A 170 -66.91 12.15 9.79
CA ARG A 170 -66.34 10.82 10.21
C ARG A 170 -66.24 9.65 9.19
N SER A 171 -65.02 9.50 8.66
CA SER A 171 -64.13 8.32 8.48
C SER A 171 -64.63 6.93 8.00
N ASN A 172 -64.33 6.68 6.72
CA ASN A 172 -63.70 5.52 6.04
C ASN A 172 -63.25 4.24 6.80
N LYS A 173 -63.59 3.07 6.25
CA LYS A 173 -62.66 2.16 5.50
C LYS A 173 -63.35 0.86 5.06
N VAL A 174 -63.54 0.67 3.75
CA VAL A 174 -63.51 -0.65 3.07
C VAL A 174 -63.08 -0.43 1.62
N VAL A 175 -61.89 -0.89 1.22
CA VAL A 175 -61.58 -1.23 -0.18
C VAL A 175 -60.83 -2.56 -0.17
N LYS A 176 -61.62 -3.64 -0.21
CA LYS A 176 -61.26 -4.98 -0.62
C LYS A 176 -62.31 -5.34 -1.66
N GLU A 177 -62.01 -5.22 -2.95
CA GLU A 177 -62.62 -6.00 -4.03
C GLU A 177 -62.07 -5.55 -5.40
N GLN A 178 -61.92 -6.52 -6.30
CA GLN A 178 -61.58 -6.40 -7.73
C GLN A 178 -60.10 -6.55 -8.15
N ILE A 179 -59.57 -7.76 -7.94
CA ILE A 179 -58.77 -8.47 -8.96
C ILE A 179 -59.55 -9.75 -9.29
N SER A 180 -60.20 -9.81 -10.45
CA SER A 180 -60.79 -11.04 -10.99
C SER A 180 -61.09 -10.93 -12.49
N GLN A 181 -60.11 -11.19 -13.37
CA GLN A 181 -60.40 -11.46 -14.79
C GLN A 181 -59.28 -12.12 -15.62
N CYS A 182 -58.57 -13.12 -15.09
CA CYS A 182 -57.80 -14.08 -15.91
C CYS A 182 -57.82 -15.47 -15.25
N SER A 183 -58.24 -16.49 -15.99
CA SER A 183 -58.45 -17.87 -15.53
C SER A 183 -57.29 -18.79 -15.96
N ALA A 184 -56.80 -19.65 -15.08
CA ALA A 184 -55.97 -20.82 -15.39
C ALA A 184 -56.65 -22.12 -14.89
N PRO A 185 -56.42 -23.30 -15.52
CA PRO A 185 -57.04 -24.56 -15.08
C PRO A 185 -56.33 -25.22 -13.89
N THR A 186 -57.12 -26.00 -13.16
CA THR A 186 -56.97 -26.42 -11.77
C THR A 186 -56.22 -27.74 -11.61
N ALA A 187 -54.99 -27.71 -11.06
CA ALA A 187 -54.38 -28.88 -10.42
C ALA A 187 -53.11 -28.52 -9.61
N ILE A 188 -53.25 -27.81 -8.47
CA ILE A 188 -52.38 -27.85 -7.27
C ILE A 188 -53.20 -27.19 -6.13
N LEU A 189 -54.20 -27.90 -5.61
CA LEU A 189 -54.91 -27.51 -4.38
C LEU A 189 -55.25 -28.80 -3.62
N ARG A 190 -54.23 -29.40 -2.99
CA ARG A 190 -54.38 -30.36 -1.86
C ARG A 190 -53.01 -30.82 -1.35
N LYS A 191 -52.46 -30.08 -0.41
CA LYS A 191 -51.66 -30.55 0.75
C LYS A 191 -51.10 -29.32 1.44
N LEU A 192 -51.72 -28.90 2.55
CA LEU A 192 -51.12 -28.25 3.73
C LEU A 192 -52.24 -27.80 4.67
N CYS A 193 -52.71 -28.71 5.52
CA CYS A 193 -53.31 -28.44 6.83
C CYS A 193 -53.57 -29.77 7.58
N PRO A 194 -52.83 -30.10 8.65
CA PRO A 194 -53.37 -30.79 9.80
C PRO A 194 -53.77 -29.81 10.91
N ARG A 195 -54.65 -30.29 11.77
CA ARG A 195 -55.53 -29.57 12.69
C ARG A 195 -54.88 -29.36 14.07
N LYS A 196 -55.07 -28.16 14.65
CA LYS A 196 -55.03 -27.77 16.10
C LYS A 196 -53.67 -27.97 16.82
N ALA A 197 -53.23 -27.16 17.79
CA ALA A 197 -53.57 -25.86 18.36
C ALA A 197 -52.38 -25.46 19.27
N GLY A 198 -52.00 -24.18 19.31
CA GLY A 198 -51.00 -23.63 20.23
C GLY A 198 -49.67 -23.26 19.58
N ASP A 199 -49.29 -21.99 19.77
CA ASP A 199 -48.04 -21.30 19.43
C ASP A 199 -47.84 -20.78 18.00
N SER A 200 -47.81 -19.45 17.91
CA SER A 200 -47.69 -18.62 16.72
C SER A 200 -46.28 -18.62 16.12
N LEU A 201 -46.14 -19.04 14.86
CA LEU A 201 -44.92 -18.77 14.06
C LEU A 201 -45.04 -17.42 13.31
N PRO A 202 -43.95 -16.61 13.22
CA PRO A 202 -43.96 -15.33 12.51
C PRO A 202 -44.07 -15.45 10.98
N LEU A 203 -44.78 -14.51 10.36
CA LEU A 203 -45.17 -14.42 8.94
C LEU A 203 -44.05 -14.48 7.87
N LYS A 204 -42.77 -14.58 8.22
CA LYS A 204 -41.64 -14.47 7.28
C LYS A 204 -41.34 -15.74 6.47
N ILE A 205 -41.95 -16.88 6.77
CA ILE A 205 -41.66 -18.17 6.10
C ILE A 205 -42.68 -18.51 4.99
N VAL A 206 -43.84 -17.86 4.95
CA VAL A 206 -44.91 -18.19 3.99
C VAL A 206 -44.79 -17.39 2.67
N GLN A 207 -44.15 -16.22 2.67
CA GLN A 207 -44.00 -15.41 1.45
C GLN A 207 -42.92 -15.94 0.49
N SER A 208 -41.89 -16.62 1.01
CA SER A 208 -40.75 -17.09 0.20
C SER A 208 -41.08 -18.28 -0.70
N ALA A 209 -42.16 -19.03 -0.42
CA ALA A 209 -42.57 -20.18 -1.21
C ALA A 209 -43.42 -19.82 -2.45
N ILE A 210 -44.04 -18.63 -2.49
CA ILE A 210 -44.94 -18.21 -3.58
C ILE A 210 -44.17 -17.44 -4.68
N HIS A 211 -43.12 -16.71 -4.32
CA HIS A 211 -42.30 -15.96 -5.30
C HIS A 211 -41.43 -16.88 -6.18
N ALA A 212 -41.03 -18.05 -5.67
CA ALA A 212 -40.15 -18.97 -6.36
C ALA A 212 -40.83 -19.77 -7.49
N GLU A 213 -42.14 -20.03 -7.43
CA GLU A 213 -42.85 -20.79 -8.47
C GLU A 213 -43.25 -19.93 -9.69
N ILE A 214 -43.46 -18.62 -9.51
CA ILE A 214 -43.87 -17.69 -10.58
C ILE A 214 -42.72 -17.39 -11.55
N LEU A 215 -41.49 -17.27 -11.05
CA LEU A 215 -40.31 -17.02 -11.89
C LEU A 215 -39.93 -18.23 -12.76
N SER A 216 -40.30 -19.46 -12.35
CA SER A 216 -40.02 -20.67 -13.14
C SER A 216 -40.95 -20.87 -14.36
N ALA A 217 -42.04 -20.10 -14.46
CA ALA A 217 -43.04 -20.21 -15.53
C ALA A 217 -42.83 -19.23 -16.70
N ALA A 218 -42.03 -18.17 -16.52
CA ALA A 218 -41.74 -17.19 -17.57
C ALA A 218 -40.71 -17.69 -18.61
N ASP A 219 -40.02 -18.79 -18.33
CA ASP A 219 -38.89 -19.30 -19.13
C ASP A 219 -39.30 -20.30 -20.25
N ARG A 220 -40.60 -20.39 -20.58
CA ARG A 220 -41.06 -21.24 -21.71
C ARG A 220 -41.98 -20.45 -22.63
N ASN A 221 -41.43 -20.02 -23.77
CA ASN A 221 -42.12 -19.46 -24.95
C ASN A 221 -43.42 -20.22 -25.33
N LEU A 222 -44.53 -19.92 -24.67
CA LEU A 222 -45.86 -20.40 -25.02
C LEU A 222 -46.86 -19.28 -24.73
N LEU A 223 -47.02 -18.36 -25.69
CA LEU A 223 -48.30 -17.84 -26.19
C LEU A 223 -48.05 -16.70 -27.19
N THR A 224 -48.53 -16.88 -28.41
CA THR A 224 -48.41 -16.00 -29.58
C THR A 224 -49.58 -15.01 -29.68
N CYS A 225 -49.28 -13.73 -29.98
CA CYS A 225 -49.98 -12.64 -30.74
C CYS A 225 -51.54 -12.64 -30.92
N PRO A 226 -52.21 -11.47 -31.16
CA PRO A 226 -51.75 -10.36 -32.01
C PRO A 226 -51.97 -8.91 -31.52
N ILE A 227 -51.22 -8.01 -32.16
CA ILE A 227 -51.21 -6.54 -32.08
C ILE A 227 -52.46 -5.94 -32.76
N ASP A 228 -53.04 -4.87 -32.20
CA ASP A 228 -53.46 -3.71 -33.00
C ASP A 228 -53.39 -2.40 -32.18
N GLN A 229 -53.14 -1.31 -32.90
CA GLN A 229 -52.57 -0.01 -32.53
C GLN A 229 -53.63 1.00 -32.06
N SER A 230 -53.27 1.88 -31.11
CA SER A 230 -53.61 3.32 -31.18
C SER A 230 -52.89 4.13 -30.08
N ASN A 231 -52.44 5.33 -30.49
CA ASN A 231 -51.74 6.37 -29.74
C ASN A 231 -52.41 6.87 -28.44
N ASP A 232 -51.61 7.64 -27.70
CA ASP A 232 -51.91 8.60 -26.64
C ASP A 232 -51.87 8.10 -25.20
N LEU A 233 -50.82 8.52 -24.46
CA LEU A 233 -50.99 9.05 -23.10
C LEU A 233 -49.73 9.81 -22.63
N TYR A 234 -49.70 11.12 -22.91
CA TYR A 234 -49.10 12.10 -22.01
C TYR A 234 -50.26 12.82 -21.30
N ILE A 235 -50.02 13.27 -20.07
CA ILE A 235 -50.92 14.02 -19.15
C ILE A 235 -51.62 13.15 -18.10
N PHE A 236 -50.93 12.94 -16.97
CA PHE A 236 -51.50 13.03 -15.63
C PHE A 236 -50.42 13.56 -14.66
N GLN A 237 -50.12 14.85 -14.79
CA GLN A 237 -49.52 15.65 -13.71
C GLN A 237 -50.33 16.95 -13.59
N ASN A 238 -50.54 17.37 -12.34
CA ASN A 238 -51.18 18.59 -11.85
C ASN A 238 -52.64 18.45 -11.36
N PHE A 239 -52.77 18.07 -10.09
CA PHE A 239 -53.82 18.60 -9.21
C PHE A 239 -53.19 19.09 -7.89
N PHE A 240 -53.02 20.42 -7.83
CA PHE A 240 -52.99 21.32 -6.66
C PHE A 240 -51.83 21.31 -5.65
N GLY A 241 -51.01 22.36 -5.78
CA GLY A 241 -50.68 23.21 -4.63
C GLY A 241 -51.73 24.32 -4.45
N LEU A 242 -52.11 24.57 -3.20
CA LEU A 242 -52.62 25.83 -2.65
C LEU A 242 -52.67 25.66 -1.12
N TRP A 243 -52.50 26.76 -0.39
CA TRP A 243 -52.32 26.95 1.06
C TRP A 243 -50.86 27.06 1.50
N SER A 244 -50.37 28.30 1.49
CA SER A 244 -49.35 28.75 2.42
C SER A 244 -50.04 29.25 3.69
N SER A 245 -49.55 28.81 4.84
CA SER A 245 -49.27 29.64 6.02
C SER A 245 -48.75 28.70 7.10
N ASP A 246 -47.47 28.87 7.39
CA ASP A 246 -46.80 28.77 8.70
C ASP A 246 -46.98 27.51 9.58
N GLU A 247 -45.82 27.11 10.14
CA GLU A 247 -45.58 26.09 11.16
C GLU A 247 -45.26 24.66 10.67
N GLU A 248 -43.96 24.45 10.42
CA GLU A 248 -43.09 23.47 11.11
C GLU A 248 -43.76 22.16 11.59
N TYR A 249 -43.41 21.02 10.98
CA TYR A 249 -42.94 19.76 11.63
C TYR A 249 -42.90 18.60 10.60
N ASP A 250 -41.75 17.94 10.57
CA ASP A 250 -41.28 16.86 9.70
C ASP A 250 -41.91 15.49 10.04
N TYR A 251 -42.35 14.73 9.02
CA TYR A 251 -42.52 13.26 9.06
C TYR A 251 -42.45 12.66 7.64
N ASP A 252 -41.28 12.15 7.25
CA ASP A 252 -41.09 11.34 6.04
C ASP A 252 -41.70 9.93 6.15
N LEU A 253 -42.47 9.53 5.12
CA LEU A 253 -42.98 8.17 4.90
C LEU A 253 -42.04 7.41 3.95
N PRO A 254 -41.71 6.12 4.20
CA PRO A 254 -40.71 5.40 3.42
C PRO A 254 -41.22 5.02 2.02
N THR A 255 -40.44 5.39 1.00
CA THR A 255 -40.63 5.02 -0.41
C THR A 255 -40.19 3.57 -0.68
N VAL A 256 -40.97 2.87 -1.49
CA VAL A 256 -40.73 1.48 -1.92
C VAL A 256 -39.51 1.43 -2.84
N ALA A 257 -38.47 0.69 -2.45
CA ALA A 257 -37.25 0.48 -3.24
C ALA A 257 -37.57 -0.17 -4.60
N THR A 258 -37.26 0.53 -5.69
CA THR A 258 -37.39 0.06 -7.07
C THR A 258 -36.26 -0.92 -7.41
N ARG A 259 -36.61 -2.12 -7.91
CA ARG A 259 -35.67 -3.12 -8.44
C ARG A 259 -34.96 -2.55 -9.68
N THR A 260 -33.65 -2.35 -9.61
CA THR A 260 -32.83 -1.91 -10.75
C THR A 260 -32.28 -3.13 -11.49
N ASP A 261 -32.74 -3.37 -12.72
CA ASP A 261 -32.22 -4.42 -13.63
C ASP A 261 -30.85 -4.07 -14.25
N GLU A 262 -30.05 -3.23 -13.59
CA GLU A 262 -28.76 -2.75 -14.11
C GLU A 262 -27.63 -3.74 -13.78
N ASN A 263 -26.75 -4.00 -14.75
CA ASN A 263 -25.54 -4.79 -14.52
C ASN A 263 -24.53 -3.98 -13.69
N LEU A 264 -24.45 -4.30 -12.40
CA LEU A 264 -23.54 -3.69 -11.42
C LEU A 264 -22.07 -3.90 -11.79
N ALA A 265 -21.74 -5.02 -12.43
CA ALA A 265 -20.35 -5.36 -12.77
C ALA A 265 -19.78 -4.46 -13.89
N PHE A 266 -20.63 -3.88 -14.74
CA PHE A 266 -20.21 -3.03 -15.87
C PHE A 266 -19.43 -1.78 -15.43
N ARG A 267 -19.70 -1.27 -14.22
CA ARG A 267 -19.02 -0.10 -13.65
C ARG A 267 -17.96 -0.48 -12.61
N GLY A 268 -17.76 -1.78 -12.41
CA GLY A 268 -16.81 -2.30 -11.44
C GLY A 268 -15.39 -2.33 -11.98
N ILE A 269 -14.43 -2.59 -11.09
CA ILE A 269 -13.02 -2.77 -11.45
C ILE A 269 -12.68 -4.25 -11.35
N SER A 270 -12.31 -4.86 -12.47
CA SER A 270 -11.97 -6.29 -12.51
C SER A 270 -10.46 -6.55 -12.41
N SER A 271 -10.08 -7.62 -11.73
CA SER A 271 -8.71 -8.17 -11.72
C SER A 271 -8.74 -9.70 -11.72
N GLN A 272 -7.61 -10.33 -12.04
CA GLN A 272 -7.49 -11.79 -12.13
C GLN A 272 -6.13 -12.26 -11.64
N SER A 273 -6.00 -13.56 -11.33
CA SER A 273 -4.80 -14.17 -10.74
C SER A 273 -3.54 -14.02 -11.60
N SER A 274 -3.70 -14.11 -12.91
CA SER A 274 -2.65 -13.93 -13.91
C SER A 274 -3.32 -13.61 -15.26
N THR A 275 -2.55 -13.19 -16.27
CA THR A 275 -3.07 -12.88 -17.61
C THR A 275 -2.29 -13.69 -18.64
N TYR A 276 -2.99 -14.52 -19.43
CA TYR A 276 -2.37 -15.41 -20.41
C TYR A 276 -1.71 -14.67 -21.58
N ASP A 277 -2.39 -13.65 -22.12
CA ASP A 277 -1.88 -12.79 -23.18
C ASP A 277 -2.63 -11.44 -23.19
N ASN A 278 -2.25 -10.54 -24.10
CA ASN A 278 -2.83 -9.20 -24.22
C ASN A 278 -4.34 -9.18 -24.61
N LEU A 279 -4.89 -10.29 -25.11
CA LEU A 279 -6.30 -10.43 -25.49
C LEU A 279 -7.16 -10.93 -24.31
N GLY A 280 -6.54 -11.47 -23.26
CA GLY A 280 -7.19 -12.12 -22.11
C GLY A 280 -7.29 -11.27 -20.86
N LYS A 281 -7.36 -9.93 -20.98
CA LYS A 281 -7.43 -9.02 -19.82
C LYS A 281 -8.67 -9.23 -18.96
N ALA A 282 -8.57 -8.93 -17.66
CA ALA A 282 -9.69 -9.09 -16.72
C ALA A 282 -10.92 -8.24 -17.09
N GLU A 283 -10.69 -7.01 -17.59
CA GLU A 283 -11.73 -6.03 -17.97
C GLU A 283 -12.66 -6.53 -19.07
N ASN A 284 -12.18 -7.45 -19.91
CA ASN A 284 -12.96 -8.03 -20.99
C ASN A 284 -14.15 -8.88 -20.51
N ALA A 285 -14.18 -9.27 -19.23
CA ALA A 285 -15.31 -9.99 -18.66
C ALA A 285 -16.41 -9.06 -18.10
N ILE A 286 -16.22 -7.73 -18.15
CA ILE A 286 -17.23 -6.74 -17.72
C ILE A 286 -17.39 -5.61 -18.76
N ASP A 287 -16.90 -5.82 -19.97
CA ASP A 287 -16.87 -4.80 -21.02
C ASP A 287 -18.25 -4.58 -21.70
N GLY A 288 -19.26 -5.37 -21.29
CA GLY A 288 -20.62 -5.30 -21.81
C GLY A 288 -20.83 -6.11 -23.10
N SER A 289 -19.78 -6.72 -23.64
CA SER A 289 -19.84 -7.60 -24.80
C SER A 289 -20.22 -9.02 -24.38
N THR A 290 -21.01 -9.70 -25.21
CA THR A 290 -21.28 -11.14 -25.02
C THR A 290 -20.60 -11.99 -26.09
N SER A 291 -19.58 -11.44 -26.76
CA SER A 291 -18.84 -12.19 -27.77
C SER A 291 -18.08 -13.34 -27.12
N THR A 292 -18.43 -14.56 -27.53
CA THR A 292 -17.89 -15.78 -26.92
C THR A 292 -16.63 -16.30 -27.61
N LYS A 293 -16.10 -15.58 -28.61
CA LYS A 293 -14.88 -15.95 -29.33
C LYS A 293 -13.67 -15.28 -28.69
N TYR A 294 -12.75 -16.05 -28.14
CA TYR A 294 -11.57 -15.48 -27.48
C TYR A 294 -10.78 -14.48 -28.34
N MET A 295 -10.59 -14.79 -29.63
CA MET A 295 -9.84 -13.94 -30.57
C MET A 295 -10.52 -12.59 -30.86
N SER A 296 -11.74 -12.34 -30.37
CA SER A 296 -12.42 -11.05 -30.50
C SER A 296 -12.15 -10.10 -29.33
N THR A 297 -11.17 -10.39 -28.45
CA THR A 297 -10.76 -9.52 -27.32
C THR A 297 -11.88 -9.16 -26.34
N HIS A 298 -12.86 -10.05 -26.17
CA HIS A 298 -14.03 -9.86 -25.30
C HIS A 298 -14.17 -11.02 -24.30
N CYS A 299 -13.06 -11.70 -23.97
CA CYS A 299 -13.04 -12.66 -22.89
C CYS A 299 -11.78 -12.47 -22.04
N SER A 300 -11.91 -12.60 -20.74
CA SER A 300 -10.77 -12.71 -19.83
C SER A 300 -10.14 -14.10 -19.94
N HIS A 301 -8.84 -14.22 -19.66
CA HIS A 301 -8.13 -15.49 -19.69
C HIS A 301 -6.90 -15.46 -18.77
N THR A 302 -6.94 -16.25 -17.70
CA THR A 302 -5.77 -16.47 -16.84
C THR A 302 -4.75 -17.36 -17.53
N ASP A 303 -3.50 -17.36 -17.08
CA ASP A 303 -2.56 -18.44 -17.39
C ASP A 303 -2.96 -19.73 -16.64
N LEU A 304 -2.18 -20.80 -16.81
CA LEU A 304 -2.37 -22.08 -16.12
C LEU A 304 -1.98 -21.95 -14.64
N ASP A 305 -2.88 -21.42 -13.84
CA ASP A 305 -2.67 -21.24 -12.40
C ASP A 305 -3.23 -22.42 -11.60
N ILE A 306 -2.66 -22.65 -10.41
CA ILE A 306 -3.30 -23.45 -9.37
C ILE A 306 -4.39 -22.58 -8.74
N GLU A 307 -5.64 -23.04 -8.81
CA GLU A 307 -6.81 -22.31 -8.28
C GLU A 307 -6.98 -20.89 -8.88
N PRO A 308 -7.09 -20.75 -10.22
CA PRO A 308 -7.22 -19.45 -10.86
C PRO A 308 -8.47 -18.72 -10.36
N TRP A 309 -8.40 -17.39 -10.34
CA TRP A 309 -9.53 -16.55 -9.93
C TRP A 309 -9.63 -15.28 -10.77
N TRP A 310 -10.86 -14.81 -10.93
CA TRP A 310 -11.22 -13.52 -11.48
C TRP A 310 -12.16 -12.82 -10.49
N LYS A 311 -12.03 -11.52 -10.31
CA LYS A 311 -12.80 -10.73 -9.35
C LYS A 311 -13.22 -9.42 -9.99
N VAL A 312 -14.44 -8.96 -9.70
CA VAL A 312 -14.87 -7.57 -9.89
C VAL A 312 -15.16 -6.91 -8.54
N ASP A 313 -14.64 -5.71 -8.35
CA ASP A 313 -15.03 -4.77 -7.30
C ASP A 313 -16.19 -3.93 -7.80
N LEU A 314 -17.38 -4.10 -7.20
CA LEU A 314 -18.60 -3.35 -7.53
C LEU A 314 -18.58 -1.91 -6.98
N ILE A 315 -17.48 -1.47 -6.37
CA ILE A 315 -17.25 -0.17 -5.73
C ILE A 315 -18.04 -0.01 -4.42
N ASN A 316 -19.35 -0.23 -4.45
CA ASN A 316 -20.24 -0.18 -3.29
C ASN A 316 -20.63 -1.59 -2.80
N THR A 317 -21.27 -1.66 -1.64
CA THR A 317 -21.80 -2.93 -1.10
C THR A 317 -23.23 -3.13 -1.59
N TYR A 318 -23.44 -4.21 -2.33
CA TYR A 318 -24.74 -4.56 -2.87
C TYR A 318 -25.27 -5.82 -2.20
N ASN A 319 -26.59 -5.91 -2.07
CA ASN A 319 -27.26 -7.19 -1.97
C ASN A 319 -27.38 -7.76 -3.39
N VAL A 320 -26.38 -8.55 -3.79
CA VAL A 320 -26.29 -9.17 -5.11
C VAL A 320 -27.28 -10.32 -5.19
N THR A 321 -28.36 -10.10 -5.93
CA THR A 321 -29.45 -11.07 -6.10
C THR A 321 -29.08 -12.14 -7.11
N GLU A 322 -28.41 -11.79 -8.21
CA GLU A 322 -28.12 -12.69 -9.32
C GLU A 322 -26.75 -12.39 -9.94
N VAL A 323 -26.05 -13.43 -10.40
CA VAL A 323 -24.81 -13.31 -11.21
C VAL A 323 -24.99 -14.12 -12.50
N GLN A 324 -24.79 -13.52 -13.66
CA GLN A 324 -24.80 -14.19 -14.96
C GLN A 324 -23.38 -14.33 -15.50
N ILE A 325 -22.99 -15.53 -15.92
CA ILE A 325 -21.68 -15.85 -16.47
C ILE A 325 -21.84 -16.30 -17.91
N THR A 326 -21.05 -15.77 -18.83
CA THR A 326 -20.95 -16.22 -20.22
C THR A 326 -19.65 -16.98 -20.45
N ASN A 327 -19.77 -18.23 -20.87
CA ASN A 327 -18.63 -19.11 -21.12
C ASN A 327 -18.03 -18.88 -22.51
N ARG A 328 -16.80 -19.37 -22.71
CA ARG A 328 -16.13 -19.38 -24.01
C ARG A 328 -16.88 -20.25 -25.03
N GLY A 329 -16.97 -19.78 -26.27
CA GLY A 329 -17.77 -20.37 -27.35
C GLY A 329 -17.00 -20.89 -28.56
N ASP A 330 -15.73 -20.53 -28.74
CA ASP A 330 -14.89 -21.03 -29.85
C ASP A 330 -14.21 -22.38 -29.55
N CYS A 331 -13.93 -22.67 -28.27
CA CYS A 331 -13.45 -23.97 -27.80
C CYS A 331 -13.55 -24.09 -26.28
N CYS A 332 -13.16 -25.24 -25.75
CA CYS A 332 -12.62 -25.34 -24.40
C CYS A 332 -13.60 -24.99 -23.26
N ASN A 333 -14.91 -25.09 -23.52
CA ASN A 333 -15.98 -24.75 -22.57
C ASN A 333 -15.90 -25.54 -21.26
N ASN A 334 -15.32 -26.76 -21.30
CA ASN A 334 -15.17 -27.62 -20.14
C ASN A 334 -14.15 -27.12 -19.10
N ARG A 335 -13.36 -26.08 -19.42
CA ARG A 335 -12.39 -25.50 -18.48
C ARG A 335 -13.05 -24.93 -17.22
N ILE A 336 -14.22 -24.28 -17.38
CA ILE A 336 -14.99 -23.68 -16.28
C ILE A 336 -15.66 -24.72 -15.36
N ASN A 337 -15.65 -26.01 -15.72
CA ASN A 337 -16.33 -27.04 -14.94
C ASN A 337 -15.76 -27.11 -13.51
N GLY A 338 -16.65 -27.00 -12.53
CA GLY A 338 -16.32 -26.97 -11.11
C GLY A 338 -15.98 -25.58 -10.56
N ALA A 339 -16.05 -24.51 -11.36
CA ALA A 339 -15.84 -23.15 -10.88
C ALA A 339 -16.89 -22.76 -9.82
N GLU A 340 -16.53 -21.85 -8.94
CA GLU A 340 -17.37 -21.33 -7.85
C GLU A 340 -17.50 -19.82 -7.95
N ILE A 341 -18.73 -19.31 -7.78
CA ILE A 341 -19.04 -17.90 -7.65
C ILE A 341 -19.11 -17.57 -6.16
N ARG A 342 -18.38 -16.54 -5.73
CA ARG A 342 -18.24 -16.11 -4.33
C ARG A 342 -18.53 -14.62 -4.21
N ILE A 343 -19.24 -14.24 -3.16
CA ILE A 343 -19.70 -12.85 -2.96
C ILE A 343 -19.46 -12.45 -1.51
N GLY A 344 -18.83 -11.29 -1.29
CA GLY A 344 -18.58 -10.77 0.05
C GLY A 344 -17.79 -9.45 0.04
N THR A 345 -17.28 -9.05 1.20
CA THR A 345 -16.57 -7.77 1.42
C THR A 345 -15.08 -7.93 1.68
N ALA A 346 -14.56 -9.16 1.75
CA ALA A 346 -13.13 -9.39 1.95
C ALA A 346 -12.37 -9.35 0.60
N PRO A 347 -11.37 -8.49 0.42
CA PRO A 347 -10.58 -8.42 -0.81
C PRO A 347 -9.43 -9.45 -0.89
N GLU A 348 -9.06 -10.06 0.25
CA GLU A 348 -7.92 -10.97 0.37
C GLU A 348 -7.96 -12.15 -0.62
N LYS A 349 -6.77 -12.54 -1.13
CA LYS A 349 -6.60 -13.65 -2.10
C LYS A 349 -7.61 -13.58 -3.28
N GLY A 350 -7.85 -12.39 -3.81
CA GLY A 350 -8.79 -12.18 -4.91
C GLY A 350 -10.27 -12.39 -4.54
N GLY A 351 -10.62 -12.38 -3.25
CA GLY A 351 -11.98 -12.61 -2.78
C GLY A 351 -12.39 -14.09 -2.72
N THR A 352 -11.45 -15.02 -2.91
CA THR A 352 -11.71 -16.48 -2.90
C THR A 352 -12.14 -17.03 -1.54
N LYS A 353 -11.90 -16.30 -0.45
CA LYS A 353 -12.39 -16.64 0.89
C LYS A 353 -13.84 -16.23 1.14
N ASN A 354 -14.44 -15.41 0.28
CA ASN A 354 -15.83 -14.96 0.47
C ASN A 354 -16.81 -16.14 0.39
N PRO A 355 -17.97 -16.06 1.07
CA PRO A 355 -18.97 -17.11 1.03
C PRO A 355 -19.38 -17.49 -0.40
N ARG A 356 -19.58 -18.78 -0.65
CA ARG A 356 -19.92 -19.31 -1.97
C ARG A 356 -21.40 -19.07 -2.28
N CYS A 357 -21.68 -18.34 -3.35
CA CYS A 357 -23.01 -18.22 -3.94
C CYS A 357 -23.40 -19.52 -4.66
N ALA A 358 -22.62 -19.92 -5.68
CA ALA A 358 -22.99 -21.04 -6.55
C ALA A 358 -21.76 -21.81 -7.02
N LYS A 359 -21.99 -23.04 -7.48
CA LYS A 359 -20.99 -23.87 -8.16
C LYS A 359 -21.45 -24.13 -9.59
N ILE A 360 -20.59 -23.80 -10.55
CA ILE A 360 -20.77 -24.06 -11.97
C ILE A 360 -20.38 -25.51 -12.23
N ALA A 361 -21.36 -26.41 -12.30
CA ALA A 361 -21.11 -27.82 -12.56
C ALA A 361 -20.49 -28.03 -13.95
N THR A 362 -21.20 -27.53 -14.98
CA THR A 362 -20.78 -27.52 -16.38
C THR A 362 -21.45 -26.37 -17.10
N MET A 363 -20.83 -25.84 -18.15
CA MET A 363 -21.48 -24.91 -19.09
C MET A 363 -21.10 -25.29 -20.53
N ALA A 364 -22.06 -25.23 -21.45
CA ALA A 364 -21.85 -25.47 -22.87
C ALA A 364 -21.03 -24.35 -23.54
N LEU A 365 -20.63 -24.58 -24.79
CA LEU A 365 -19.92 -23.58 -25.61
C LEU A 365 -20.76 -22.32 -25.75
N GLY A 366 -20.23 -21.19 -25.29
CA GLY A 366 -20.85 -19.88 -25.43
C GLY A 366 -22.12 -19.68 -24.60
N GLU A 367 -22.42 -20.59 -23.67
CA GLU A 367 -23.61 -20.50 -22.82
C GLU A 367 -23.49 -19.33 -21.83
N SER A 368 -24.58 -18.56 -21.68
CA SER A 368 -24.76 -17.61 -20.58
C SER A 368 -25.70 -18.22 -19.54
N ALA A 369 -25.19 -18.49 -18.34
CA ALA A 369 -25.97 -19.05 -17.24
C ALA A 369 -26.12 -18.04 -16.10
N THR A 370 -27.33 -17.92 -15.56
CA THR A 370 -27.65 -17.03 -14.43
C THR A 370 -27.75 -17.84 -13.12
N PHE A 371 -27.15 -17.32 -12.06
CA PHE A 371 -27.07 -17.94 -10.74
C PHE A 371 -27.67 -17.02 -9.69
N SER A 372 -28.69 -17.48 -8.96
CA SER A 372 -29.30 -16.73 -7.87
C SER A 372 -28.43 -16.81 -6.61
N CYS A 373 -28.04 -15.66 -6.06
CA CYS A 373 -27.17 -15.56 -4.88
C CYS A 373 -27.92 -15.03 -3.65
N GLY A 374 -28.49 -13.82 -3.75
CA GLY A 374 -29.14 -13.13 -2.61
C GLY A 374 -28.15 -12.85 -1.46
N MET A 375 -26.96 -12.36 -1.79
CA MET A 375 -25.84 -12.22 -0.84
C MET A 375 -25.31 -10.79 -0.81
N VAL A 376 -24.93 -10.34 0.38
CA VAL A 376 -24.32 -9.02 0.56
C VAL A 376 -22.83 -9.08 0.24
N GLY A 377 -22.37 -8.24 -0.67
CA GLY A 377 -20.96 -8.13 -0.99
C GLY A 377 -20.62 -6.95 -1.88
N ARG A 378 -19.35 -6.53 -1.79
CA ARG A 378 -18.72 -5.56 -2.69
C ARG A 378 -17.95 -6.27 -3.81
N TYR A 379 -17.45 -7.47 -3.54
CA TYR A 379 -16.68 -8.26 -4.50
C TYR A 379 -17.49 -9.46 -5.00
N VAL A 380 -17.49 -9.66 -6.32
CA VAL A 380 -17.94 -10.90 -6.97
C VAL A 380 -16.73 -11.59 -7.55
N THR A 381 -16.45 -12.81 -7.11
CA THR A 381 -15.27 -13.60 -7.48
C THR A 381 -15.71 -14.90 -8.14
N VAL A 382 -15.06 -15.28 -9.25
CA VAL A 382 -15.18 -16.59 -9.89
C VAL A 382 -13.84 -17.31 -9.76
N THR A 383 -13.82 -18.53 -9.22
CA THR A 383 -12.57 -19.29 -9.01
C THR A 383 -12.75 -20.77 -9.34
N ILE A 384 -11.69 -21.46 -9.78
CA ILE A 384 -11.70 -22.92 -10.01
C ILE A 384 -10.88 -23.60 -8.90
N PRO A 385 -11.49 -24.04 -7.79
CA PRO A 385 -10.74 -24.60 -6.66
C PRO A 385 -10.20 -26.02 -6.95
N GLY A 386 -9.13 -26.38 -6.24
CA GLY A 386 -8.61 -27.74 -6.12
C GLY A 386 -7.84 -28.29 -7.32
N ARG A 387 -7.53 -27.48 -8.35
CA ARG A 387 -6.71 -27.91 -9.50
C ARG A 387 -6.07 -26.76 -10.26
N ALA A 388 -5.04 -27.09 -11.03
CA ALA A 388 -4.50 -26.19 -12.05
C ALA A 388 -5.48 -26.10 -13.24
N ALA A 389 -5.83 -24.89 -13.65
CA ALA A 389 -6.76 -24.65 -14.74
C ALA A 389 -6.54 -23.27 -15.39
N TYR A 390 -7.05 -23.11 -16.60
CA TYR A 390 -7.27 -21.80 -17.21
C TYR A 390 -8.69 -21.35 -16.88
N LEU A 391 -8.85 -20.15 -16.32
CA LEU A 391 -10.16 -19.52 -16.15
C LEU A 391 -10.39 -18.54 -17.31
N THR A 392 -11.47 -18.75 -18.06
CA THR A 392 -11.88 -17.86 -19.15
C THR A 392 -13.33 -17.46 -18.94
N LEU A 393 -13.60 -16.16 -18.89
CA LEU A 393 -14.94 -15.60 -18.73
C LEU A 393 -15.17 -14.58 -19.85
N CYS A 394 -16.19 -14.80 -20.68
CA CYS A 394 -16.49 -13.88 -21.77
C CYS A 394 -17.42 -12.74 -21.36
N GLU A 395 -18.18 -12.92 -20.28
CA GLU A 395 -18.94 -11.83 -19.66
C GLU A 395 -19.40 -12.25 -18.27
N VAL A 396 -19.37 -11.33 -17.32
CA VAL A 396 -19.85 -11.49 -15.94
C VAL A 396 -20.76 -10.31 -15.63
N LYS A 397 -22.04 -10.60 -15.37
CA LYS A 397 -23.02 -9.60 -14.97
C LYS A 397 -23.45 -9.85 -13.53
N ALA A 398 -23.51 -8.81 -12.73
CA ALA A 398 -24.02 -8.88 -11.36
C ALA A 398 -25.25 -7.98 -11.23
N PHE A 399 -26.32 -8.48 -10.62
CA PHE A 399 -27.56 -7.74 -10.42
C PHE A 399 -27.92 -7.74 -8.94
N GLY A 400 -28.46 -6.62 -8.46
CA GLY A 400 -28.75 -6.43 -7.05
C GLY A 400 -29.17 -5.01 -6.73
N HIS A 401 -29.31 -4.71 -5.44
CA HIS A 401 -29.60 -3.36 -4.95
C HIS A 401 -28.54 -2.93 -3.95
N GLU A 402 -28.20 -1.65 -3.99
CA GLU A 402 -27.24 -1.06 -3.07
C GLU A 402 -27.82 -1.05 -1.65
N ILE A 403 -26.99 -1.38 -0.66
CA ILE A 403 -27.39 -1.27 0.73
C ILE A 403 -26.96 0.13 1.21
N SER A 404 -27.83 1.11 1.00
CA SER A 404 -27.64 2.46 1.56
C SER A 404 -27.77 2.41 3.08
N GLY A 405 -26.73 2.83 3.80
CA GLY A 405 -26.71 2.91 5.25
C GLY A 405 -27.66 3.99 5.79
N ASN A 406 -28.96 3.66 5.88
CA ASN A 406 -29.89 4.36 6.77
C ASN A 406 -31.09 3.46 7.11
N TYR A 407 -30.95 2.67 8.16
CA TYR A 407 -32.06 2.11 8.93
C TYR A 407 -31.62 1.98 10.39
N THR A 408 -31.76 3.05 11.16
CA THR A 408 -32.00 2.96 12.60
C THR A 408 -33.47 3.27 12.86
N ASN A 409 -34.19 2.32 13.44
CA ASN A 409 -35.35 2.56 14.30
C ASN A 409 -35.54 1.31 15.19
N ASN A 410 -34.86 1.22 16.33
CA ASN A 410 -35.19 1.73 17.69
C ASN A 410 -35.99 0.70 18.54
N PRO A 411 -36.01 0.78 19.90
CA PRO A 411 -35.04 0.12 20.77
C PRO A 411 -35.69 -0.65 21.94
N SER A 412 -34.87 -1.37 22.71
CA SER A 412 -35.07 -1.51 24.16
C SER A 412 -33.71 -1.31 24.84
N SER A 413 -33.58 -0.17 25.53
CA SER A 413 -32.39 0.43 26.18
C SER A 413 -31.89 -0.36 27.42
N PRO A 414 -30.90 0.11 28.21
CA PRO A 414 -30.00 1.29 28.12
C PRO A 414 -28.48 0.91 28.26
N ASP A 415 -27.49 1.76 28.00
CA ASP A 415 -27.00 2.82 28.90
C ASP A 415 -26.22 3.93 28.18
N SER A 416 -26.27 5.11 28.79
CA SER A 416 -26.03 6.44 28.25
C SER A 416 -24.62 6.98 28.53
N GLU A 417 -23.67 6.71 27.64
CA GLU A 417 -22.38 7.43 27.57
C GLU A 417 -21.93 7.81 26.14
N GLU A 418 -22.64 7.41 25.09
CA GLU A 418 -22.17 7.56 23.70
C GLU A 418 -22.72 8.78 22.92
N ILE A 419 -23.52 9.65 23.54
CA ILE A 419 -24.27 10.71 22.82
C ILE A 419 -23.55 12.08 22.76
N GLU A 420 -22.52 12.34 23.56
CA GLU A 420 -21.79 13.62 23.47
C GLU A 420 -20.65 13.62 22.43
N GLU A 421 -20.22 12.47 21.91
CA GLU A 421 -19.06 12.38 21.02
C GLU A 421 -19.40 12.61 19.52
N GLN A 422 -20.68 12.54 19.14
CA GLN A 422 -21.10 12.61 17.73
C GLN A 422 -21.51 14.00 17.25
N GLN A 423 -21.77 14.96 18.14
CA GLN A 423 -22.10 16.34 17.75
C GLN A 423 -20.84 17.22 17.55
N ALA A 424 -19.71 16.91 18.20
CA ALA A 424 -18.44 17.62 17.99
C ALA A 424 -17.76 17.28 16.64
N ALA A 425 -18.00 16.08 16.10
CA ALA A 425 -17.42 15.63 14.83
C ALA A 425 -18.02 16.31 13.58
N THR A 426 -19.17 16.97 13.71
CA THR A 426 -19.83 17.67 12.59
C THR A 426 -19.42 19.15 12.53
N GLU A 427 -19.15 19.79 13.67
CA GLU A 427 -18.55 21.14 13.69
C GLU A 427 -17.06 21.14 13.33
N LEU A 428 -16.28 20.11 13.72
CA LEU A 428 -14.87 20.01 13.32
C LEU A 428 -14.67 19.81 11.81
N ARG A 429 -15.62 19.16 11.12
CA ARG A 429 -15.60 19.01 9.64
C ARG A 429 -15.82 20.33 8.91
N ASN A 430 -16.41 21.33 9.56
CA ASN A 430 -16.63 22.66 8.98
C ASN A 430 -15.49 23.65 9.28
N ILE A 431 -14.61 23.36 10.24
CA ILE A 431 -13.44 24.20 10.58
C ILE A 431 -12.18 23.81 9.77
N LEU A 432 -12.08 22.57 9.26
CA LEU A 432 -10.91 22.04 8.53
C LEU A 432 -10.80 22.39 7.03
N LYS A 433 -11.53 23.40 6.54
CA LYS A 433 -11.15 24.02 5.25
C LYS A 433 -10.15 25.11 5.54
N HIS A 434 -8.85 24.88 5.34
CA HIS A 434 -7.84 25.81 4.82
C HIS A 434 -6.47 25.08 4.83
N SER A 435 -5.90 24.87 3.62
CA SER A 435 -4.64 24.15 3.25
C SER A 435 -4.76 22.61 3.22
N ASP A 436 -4.39 21.84 2.20
CA ASP A 436 -3.51 22.04 1.03
C ASP A 436 -4.05 21.29 -0.21
N ALA A 437 -3.84 21.84 -1.40
CA ALA A 437 -4.18 21.22 -2.70
C ALA A 437 -3.16 20.13 -3.12
N ALA A 438 -3.50 19.29 -4.11
CA ALA A 438 -2.57 18.28 -4.62
C ALA A 438 -1.39 18.97 -5.34
N SER A 439 -0.24 19.04 -4.67
CA SER A 439 1.01 19.63 -5.14
C SER A 439 1.97 18.54 -5.63
N ASN A 440 3.04 18.89 -6.34
CA ASN A 440 4.14 17.95 -6.61
C ASN A 440 4.87 17.67 -5.29
N VAL A 441 4.47 16.62 -4.59
CA VAL A 441 5.00 16.26 -3.26
C VAL A 441 6.40 15.64 -3.32
N ALA A 442 6.87 15.29 -4.53
CA ALA A 442 8.24 14.82 -4.73
C ALA A 442 9.25 15.96 -4.91
N LEU A 443 8.83 17.21 -5.12
CA LEU A 443 9.71 18.33 -5.43
C LEU A 443 10.77 18.53 -4.33
N HIS A 444 12.05 18.46 -4.72
CA HIS A 444 13.22 18.50 -3.83
C HIS A 444 13.24 17.42 -2.74
N GLY A 445 12.48 16.34 -2.93
CA GLY A 445 12.44 15.18 -2.04
C GLY A 445 13.77 14.43 -1.96
N ALA A 446 13.93 13.61 -0.93
CA ALA A 446 15.13 12.80 -0.76
C ALA A 446 15.07 11.61 -1.72
N ALA A 447 15.82 11.71 -2.84
CA ALA A 447 15.88 10.68 -3.86
C ALA A 447 17.18 9.85 -3.80
N TYR A 448 17.04 8.56 -4.11
CA TYR A 448 18.10 7.55 -4.11
C TYR A 448 17.99 6.66 -5.34
N GLN A 449 19.08 5.99 -5.72
CA GLN A 449 19.10 5.05 -6.83
C GLN A 449 20.11 3.93 -6.56
N SER A 450 19.96 2.80 -7.24
CA SER A 450 20.76 1.58 -7.08
C SER A 450 22.26 1.80 -7.27
N SER A 451 22.64 2.59 -8.29
CA SER A 451 24.01 2.98 -8.59
C SER A 451 24.03 4.33 -9.30
N THR A 452 25.17 5.03 -9.33
CA THR A 452 25.29 6.35 -9.98
C THR A 452 26.28 6.34 -11.13
N ALA A 453 25.81 6.65 -12.34
CA ALA A 453 26.66 6.84 -13.51
C ALA A 453 27.25 8.25 -13.53
N GLY A 454 28.55 8.39 -13.25
CA GLY A 454 29.23 9.68 -13.29
C GLY A 454 28.65 10.68 -12.29
N GLU A 455 28.13 11.81 -12.79
CA GLU A 455 27.54 12.88 -11.97
C GLU A 455 25.99 12.95 -12.05
N ALA A 456 25.34 11.93 -12.63
CA ALA A 456 23.89 11.86 -12.82
C ALA A 456 23.17 11.39 -11.55
N ASN A 457 23.08 12.29 -10.56
CA ASN A 457 22.58 12.00 -9.22
C ASN A 457 21.06 11.77 -9.19
N ALA A 458 20.58 10.90 -8.29
CA ALA A 458 19.16 10.59 -8.11
C ALA A 458 18.26 11.82 -7.89
N LYS A 459 18.76 12.82 -7.16
CA LYS A 459 18.03 14.08 -6.89
C LYS A 459 17.67 14.88 -8.14
N ASN A 460 18.35 14.62 -9.26
CA ASN A 460 18.10 15.34 -10.51
C ASN A 460 16.70 15.03 -11.04
N ALA A 461 16.16 13.83 -10.77
CA ALA A 461 14.81 13.46 -11.17
C ALA A 461 13.70 14.06 -10.30
N VAL A 462 14.02 14.89 -9.31
CA VAL A 462 13.04 15.59 -8.46
C VAL A 462 13.46 17.04 -8.22
N ASP A 463 14.25 17.60 -9.13
CA ASP A 463 14.81 18.94 -8.96
C ASP A 463 13.88 20.05 -9.49
N GLY A 464 12.74 19.67 -10.06
CA GLY A 464 11.72 20.56 -10.59
C GLY A 464 11.97 21.00 -12.03
N LYS A 465 12.96 20.42 -12.74
CA LYS A 465 13.31 20.81 -14.11
C LYS A 465 13.04 19.68 -15.10
N LEU A 466 12.17 19.95 -16.08
CA LEU A 466 11.86 19.03 -17.17
C LEU A 466 12.96 18.94 -18.25
N GLN A 467 14.20 19.25 -17.91
CA GLN A 467 15.28 19.25 -18.89
C GLN A 467 15.72 17.81 -19.16
N ASN A 468 15.83 17.44 -20.44
CA ASN A 468 15.87 16.04 -20.86
C ASN A 468 17.15 15.65 -21.63
N GLN A 469 18.23 16.43 -21.53
CA GLN A 469 19.51 16.14 -22.21
C GLN A 469 20.55 15.54 -21.26
N ASN A 470 21.15 14.41 -21.65
CA ASN A 470 22.05 13.65 -20.80
C ASN A 470 23.57 13.98 -20.85
N PRO A 471 24.10 15.02 -21.53
CA PRO A 471 25.49 15.43 -21.30
C PRO A 471 25.72 16.32 -20.07
N ASP A 472 24.66 16.92 -19.49
CA ASP A 472 24.81 18.11 -18.62
C ASP A 472 24.37 17.93 -17.15
N LYS A 473 24.40 16.71 -16.59
CA LYS A 473 24.01 16.42 -15.18
C LYS A 473 22.53 16.73 -14.85
N GLN A 474 21.65 16.75 -15.87
CA GLN A 474 20.25 17.16 -15.73
C GLN A 474 19.30 16.00 -15.42
N CYS A 475 19.64 14.76 -15.82
CA CYS A 475 18.86 13.57 -15.49
C CYS A 475 19.54 12.74 -14.39
N ALA A 476 18.76 11.91 -13.70
CA ALA A 476 19.27 10.82 -12.87
C ALA A 476 19.62 9.62 -13.76
N GLN A 477 20.75 8.97 -13.52
CA GLN A 477 21.15 7.79 -14.29
C GLN A 477 21.92 6.77 -13.46
N THR A 478 21.55 5.49 -13.60
CA THR A 478 22.28 4.36 -13.02
C THR A 478 23.38 3.85 -13.93
N THR A 479 24.37 3.17 -13.35
CA THR A 479 25.31 2.35 -14.14
C THR A 479 24.56 1.18 -14.79
N VAL A 480 25.22 0.49 -15.73
CA VAL A 480 24.67 -0.73 -16.32
C VAL A 480 24.73 -1.83 -15.27
N GLU A 481 23.58 -2.31 -14.84
CA GLU A 481 23.44 -3.32 -13.79
C GLU A 481 22.20 -4.19 -13.99
N THR A 482 21.94 -5.10 -13.06
CA THR A 482 20.71 -5.93 -13.07
C THR A 482 19.66 -5.26 -12.21
N ASP A 483 18.43 -5.18 -12.72
CA ASP A 483 17.28 -4.57 -12.04
C ASP A 483 17.58 -3.15 -11.45
N PRO A 484 18.13 -2.19 -12.24
CA PRO A 484 18.38 -0.84 -11.75
C PRO A 484 17.08 -0.17 -11.28
N TRP A 485 17.17 0.58 -10.18
CA TRP A 485 16.03 1.23 -9.55
C TRP A 485 16.36 2.64 -9.07
N TRP A 486 15.32 3.47 -8.97
CA TRP A 486 15.34 4.81 -8.40
C TRP A 486 14.15 4.96 -7.45
N THR A 487 14.30 5.70 -6.35
CA THR A 487 13.20 5.93 -5.40
C THR A 487 13.27 7.31 -4.77
N VAL A 488 12.11 7.87 -4.41
CA VAL A 488 12.00 9.09 -3.61
C VAL A 488 11.20 8.84 -2.32
N ASP A 489 11.72 9.35 -1.20
CA ASP A 489 11.02 9.41 0.09
C ASP A 489 10.21 10.72 0.15
N LEU A 490 8.88 10.61 0.13
CA LEU A 490 7.95 11.73 0.23
C LEU A 490 7.84 12.27 1.66
N THR A 491 8.59 11.74 2.62
CA THR A 491 8.64 12.10 4.05
C THR A 491 7.41 11.72 4.88
N SER A 492 6.22 11.62 4.27
CA SER A 492 4.98 11.16 4.87
C SER A 492 4.14 10.35 3.87
N ILE A 493 3.11 9.67 4.36
CA ILE A 493 2.18 8.94 3.49
C ILE A 493 1.31 9.95 2.75
N HIS A 494 1.32 9.88 1.43
CA HIS A 494 0.48 10.70 0.57
C HIS A 494 -0.52 9.82 -0.16
N LYS A 495 -1.73 10.36 -0.33
CA LYS A 495 -2.71 9.84 -1.26
C LYS A 495 -2.35 10.36 -2.66
N VAL A 496 -1.65 9.54 -3.42
CA VAL A 496 -1.10 9.89 -4.74
C VAL A 496 -2.14 9.61 -5.82
N PHE A 497 -2.48 10.64 -6.58
CA PHE A 497 -3.42 10.53 -7.70
C PHE A 497 -2.72 10.18 -8.98
N SER A 498 -1.57 10.81 -9.26
CA SER A 498 -0.80 10.52 -10.47
C SER A 498 0.70 10.74 -10.25
N ILE A 499 1.49 10.04 -11.06
CA ILE A 499 2.95 10.17 -11.12
C ILE A 499 3.33 10.46 -12.57
N ALA A 500 3.97 11.59 -12.83
CA ALA A 500 4.47 11.94 -14.16
C ALA A 500 5.96 11.65 -14.28
N VAL A 501 6.39 10.97 -15.34
CA VAL A 501 7.78 10.57 -15.59
C VAL A 501 8.27 11.16 -16.91
N THR A 502 9.36 11.92 -16.86
CA THR A 502 10.01 12.54 -18.03
C THR A 502 11.19 11.69 -18.47
N ASN A 503 11.13 11.21 -19.72
CA ASN A 503 12.16 10.37 -20.32
C ASN A 503 13.31 11.20 -20.90
N ARG A 504 14.41 10.54 -21.23
CA ARG A 504 15.58 11.14 -21.87
C ARG A 504 15.28 11.55 -23.31
N GLY A 505 15.75 12.73 -23.73
CA GLY A 505 15.42 13.37 -25.00
C GLY A 505 16.52 13.39 -26.08
N ASP A 506 17.80 13.22 -25.73
CA ASP A 506 18.89 13.27 -26.70
C ASP A 506 19.13 11.93 -27.44
N CYS A 507 18.93 10.80 -26.78
CA CYS A 507 18.96 9.45 -27.36
C CYS A 507 18.47 8.40 -26.35
N CYS A 508 18.32 7.15 -26.80
CA CYS A 508 18.13 5.97 -25.94
C CYS A 508 16.87 6.02 -25.07
N SER A 509 15.78 6.60 -25.56
CA SER A 509 14.50 6.70 -24.83
C SER A 509 13.88 5.32 -24.58
N GLU A 510 14.15 4.35 -25.44
CA GLU A 510 13.77 2.94 -25.27
C GLU A 510 14.37 2.29 -24.01
N GLY A 511 15.37 2.92 -23.39
CA GLY A 511 15.98 2.46 -22.16
C GLY A 511 15.02 2.41 -20.97
N LEU A 512 13.87 3.09 -21.03
CA LEU A 512 12.85 3.11 -19.97
C LEU A 512 11.67 2.15 -20.26
N ASP A 513 11.64 1.51 -21.44
CA ASP A 513 10.56 0.61 -21.84
C ASP A 513 10.52 -0.62 -20.91
N GLY A 514 9.35 -0.86 -20.32
CA GLY A 514 9.11 -1.94 -19.37
C GLY A 514 9.42 -1.59 -17.92
N ALA A 515 9.74 -0.34 -17.58
CA ALA A 515 9.93 0.05 -16.18
C ALA A 515 8.61 -0.02 -15.37
N GLU A 516 8.68 -0.49 -14.13
CA GLU A 516 7.55 -0.58 -13.20
C GLU A 516 7.63 0.56 -12.17
N ILE A 517 6.48 1.19 -11.90
CA ILE A 517 6.33 2.26 -10.91
C ILE A 517 5.58 1.69 -9.72
N HIS A 518 6.27 1.55 -8.60
CA HIS A 518 5.73 1.06 -7.34
C HIS A 518 5.50 2.22 -6.37
N LEU A 519 4.39 2.16 -5.63
CA LEU A 519 4.02 3.15 -4.64
C LEU A 519 3.60 2.44 -3.36
N GLY A 520 4.19 2.80 -2.22
CA GLY A 520 3.84 2.20 -0.94
C GLY A 520 4.70 2.67 0.22
N ASP A 521 4.72 1.90 1.30
CA ASP A 521 5.32 2.31 2.57
C ASP A 521 6.74 1.75 2.80
N SER A 522 7.27 0.93 1.88
CA SER A 522 8.63 0.40 1.99
C SER A 522 9.54 0.85 0.86
N ALA A 523 10.65 1.52 1.16
CA ALA A 523 11.59 1.99 0.13
C ALA A 523 12.37 0.85 -0.56
N PHE A 524 12.64 -0.25 0.16
CA PHE A 524 13.57 -1.30 -0.29
C PHE A 524 12.89 -2.66 -0.55
N SER A 525 11.71 -2.91 0.03
CA SER A 525 10.86 -4.03 -0.38
C SER A 525 9.86 -3.57 -1.44
N TRP A 526 10.31 -2.80 -2.43
CA TRP A 526 9.44 -2.23 -3.46
C TRP A 526 8.65 -3.30 -4.23
N LYS A 527 9.15 -4.56 -4.32
CA LYS A 527 8.41 -5.72 -4.84
C LYS A 527 7.11 -6.01 -4.09
N LYS A 528 7.01 -5.60 -2.83
CA LYS A 528 5.80 -5.70 -1.98
C LYS A 528 4.90 -4.47 -2.12
N ASN A 529 5.44 -3.33 -2.57
CA ASN A 529 4.63 -2.16 -2.85
C ASN A 529 3.79 -2.41 -4.12
N PRO A 530 2.50 -2.04 -4.11
CA PRO A 530 1.66 -2.16 -5.29
C PRO A 530 2.21 -1.33 -6.46
N VAL A 531 2.10 -1.89 -7.66
CA VAL A 531 2.45 -1.21 -8.90
C VAL A 531 1.36 -0.19 -9.21
N CYS A 532 1.71 1.08 -9.27
CA CYS A 532 0.85 2.15 -9.79
C CYS A 532 0.74 2.08 -11.32
N GLY A 533 1.83 1.79 -12.03
CA GLY A 533 1.82 1.69 -13.48
C GLY A 533 3.09 1.07 -14.06
N THR A 534 3.03 0.66 -15.32
CA THR A 534 4.18 0.15 -16.07
C THR A 534 4.41 1.02 -17.30
N VAL A 535 5.65 1.44 -17.50
CA VAL A 535 6.09 2.22 -18.65
C VAL A 535 6.07 1.32 -19.88
N SER A 536 5.06 1.48 -20.73
CA SER A 536 4.99 0.73 -22.00
C SER A 536 5.93 1.31 -23.05
N LYS A 537 5.86 2.62 -23.26
CA LYS A 537 6.77 3.41 -24.10
C LYS A 537 6.61 4.90 -23.78
N ILE A 538 7.71 5.62 -23.62
CA ILE A 538 7.72 7.09 -23.54
C ILE A 538 8.71 7.59 -24.59
N GLY A 539 8.29 8.47 -25.49
CA GLY A 539 9.14 8.98 -26.55
C GLY A 539 10.30 9.83 -26.02
N PRO A 540 11.28 10.18 -26.89
CA PRO A 540 12.42 10.97 -26.49
C PRO A 540 12.01 12.31 -25.89
N GLY A 541 12.32 12.51 -24.61
CA GLY A 541 12.08 13.77 -23.92
C GLY A 541 10.63 14.03 -23.54
N GLU A 542 9.74 13.08 -23.82
CA GLU A 542 8.34 13.14 -23.45
C GLU A 542 8.14 12.90 -21.95
N THR A 543 7.08 13.49 -21.41
CA THR A 543 6.60 13.23 -20.05
C THR A 543 5.26 12.53 -20.12
N PHE A 544 5.15 11.38 -19.47
CA PHE A 544 3.92 10.59 -19.42
C PHE A 544 3.41 10.48 -17.98
N SER A 545 2.10 10.70 -17.79
CA SER A 545 1.44 10.61 -16.49
C SER A 545 0.78 9.25 -16.28
N PHE A 546 1.07 8.65 -15.14
CA PHE A 546 0.52 7.37 -14.69
C PHE A 546 -0.50 7.63 -13.58
N GLU A 547 -1.74 7.20 -13.82
CA GLU A 547 -2.84 7.35 -12.85
C GLU A 547 -2.72 6.30 -11.73
N CYS A 548 -2.39 6.76 -10.52
CA CYS A 548 -2.31 5.93 -9.32
C CYS A 548 -3.64 5.88 -8.53
N ASN A 549 -4.69 6.57 -8.98
CA ASN A 549 -6.06 6.47 -8.45
C ASN A 549 -6.20 6.70 -6.93
N GLY A 550 -5.33 7.52 -6.33
CA GLY A 550 -5.36 7.80 -4.90
C GLY A 550 -4.77 6.68 -4.05
N MET A 551 -3.83 5.90 -4.59
CA MET A 551 -3.01 4.97 -3.83
C MET A 551 -2.25 5.71 -2.73
N GLU A 552 -2.15 5.10 -1.55
CA GLU A 552 -1.41 5.64 -0.43
C GLU A 552 0.02 5.09 -0.43
N GLY A 553 1.00 5.97 -0.27
CA GLY A 553 2.38 5.56 -0.09
C GLY A 553 3.30 6.71 0.30
N ARG A 554 4.37 6.37 1.02
CA ARG A 554 5.47 7.29 1.35
C ARG A 554 6.60 7.23 0.34
N TYR A 555 6.79 6.08 -0.31
CA TYR A 555 7.88 5.85 -1.25
C TYR A 555 7.32 5.61 -2.64
N VAL A 556 7.87 6.32 -3.61
CA VAL A 556 7.71 6.03 -5.03
C VAL A 556 9.00 5.40 -5.51
N THR A 557 8.92 4.22 -6.12
CA THR A 557 10.08 3.47 -6.64
C THR A 557 9.84 3.15 -8.11
N ILE A 558 10.77 3.51 -8.98
CA ILE A 558 10.77 3.15 -10.40
C ILE A 558 11.89 2.14 -10.63
N VAL A 559 11.57 0.97 -11.17
CA VAL A 559 12.51 -0.13 -11.39
C VAL A 559 12.43 -0.61 -12.83
N LEU A 560 13.57 -0.98 -13.41
CA LEU A 560 13.63 -1.57 -14.74
C LEU A 560 14.19 -2.99 -14.65
N LEU A 561 13.31 -3.99 -14.76
CA LEU A 561 13.68 -5.38 -14.60
C LEU A 561 14.52 -5.91 -15.78
N GLY A 562 15.51 -6.74 -15.46
CA GLY A 562 16.38 -7.42 -16.41
C GLY A 562 17.87 -7.19 -16.18
N ASN A 563 18.67 -8.00 -16.87
CA ASN A 563 20.13 -7.91 -16.85
C ASN A 563 20.64 -6.83 -17.80
N GLU A 564 21.79 -6.22 -17.46
CA GLU A 564 22.49 -5.22 -18.29
C GLU A 564 21.61 -4.02 -18.68
N LYS A 565 20.82 -3.53 -17.74
CA LYS A 565 19.94 -2.37 -17.89
C LYS A 565 20.58 -1.12 -17.29
N SER A 566 20.22 0.06 -17.78
CA SER A 566 20.56 1.35 -17.19
C SER A 566 19.29 2.18 -17.13
N LEU A 567 18.90 2.61 -15.92
CA LEU A 567 17.72 3.41 -15.69
C LEU A 567 18.10 4.90 -15.79
N THR A 568 17.39 5.65 -16.64
CA THR A 568 17.55 7.11 -16.76
C THR A 568 16.20 7.79 -16.57
N LEU A 569 16.13 8.75 -15.65
CA LEU A 569 14.92 9.51 -15.33
C LEU A 569 15.28 10.99 -15.31
N CYS A 570 14.63 11.81 -16.13
CA CYS A 570 14.96 13.23 -16.19
C CYS A 570 14.15 14.06 -15.19
N GLU A 571 12.89 13.70 -14.96
CA GLU A 571 12.07 14.27 -13.89
C GLU A 571 10.94 13.30 -13.51
N VAL A 572 10.60 13.24 -12.23
CA VAL A 572 9.52 12.43 -11.64
C VAL A 572 8.71 13.34 -10.73
N GLN A 573 7.48 13.63 -11.15
CA GLN A 573 6.55 14.46 -10.39
C GLN A 573 5.47 13.59 -9.77
N VAL A 574 5.19 13.78 -8.48
CA VAL A 574 4.21 12.99 -7.74
C VAL A 574 3.10 13.93 -7.27
N PHE A 575 1.90 13.78 -7.82
CA PHE A 575 0.75 14.61 -7.48
C PHE A 575 -0.13 13.87 -6.48
N GLY A 576 -0.22 14.40 -5.26
CA GLY A 576 -0.97 13.78 -4.19
C GLY A 576 -1.31 14.73 -3.05
N LEU A 577 -2.19 14.28 -2.17
CA LEU A 577 -2.54 14.97 -0.93
C LEU A 577 -1.84 14.29 0.23
N THR A 578 -1.24 15.07 1.13
CA THR A 578 -0.72 14.54 2.39
C THR A 578 -1.88 13.93 3.18
N VAL A 579 -1.78 12.65 3.55
CA VAL A 579 -2.74 12.07 4.47
C VAL A 579 -2.37 12.60 5.86
N GLU A 580 -2.99 13.70 6.27
CA GLU A 580 -2.98 14.04 7.69
C GLU A 580 -3.74 12.95 8.43
N THR A 581 -2.99 12.05 9.09
CA THR A 581 -3.54 11.29 10.20
C THR A 581 -4.19 12.31 11.15
N PRO A 582 -5.45 12.10 11.61
CA PRO A 582 -6.15 13.08 12.44
C PRO A 582 -5.18 13.54 13.50
N ASN A 583 -4.85 14.85 13.45
CA ASN A 583 -3.85 15.53 14.26
C ASN A 583 -3.31 14.61 15.36
N GLY A 584 -2.08 14.11 15.21
CA GLY A 584 -1.25 14.03 16.41
C GLY A 584 -1.34 15.43 16.99
N GLU A 585 -2.04 15.57 18.12
CA GLU A 585 -2.37 16.87 18.69
C GLU A 585 -1.14 17.77 18.56
N ARG A 586 -1.26 18.81 17.73
CA ARG A 586 -0.37 19.96 17.84
C ARG A 586 -0.74 20.64 19.15
N ASN A 587 -0.33 20.05 20.27
CA ASN A 587 -0.26 20.76 21.52
C ASN A 587 1.03 21.56 21.46
N GLY A 588 0.88 22.80 20.99
CA GLY A 588 1.79 23.85 21.37
C GLY A 588 1.88 23.94 22.90
N ASP A 589 3.07 24.30 23.35
CA ASP A 589 3.49 24.65 24.70
C ASP A 589 3.47 23.54 25.78
N PHE A 590 4.69 23.23 26.19
CA PHE A 590 5.13 22.21 27.15
C PHE A 590 4.74 22.49 28.62
N GLU A 591 3.62 23.18 28.91
CA GLU A 591 3.24 23.51 30.29
C GLU A 591 1.85 23.06 30.75
N GLN A 592 0.95 22.57 29.89
CA GLN A 592 -0.42 22.23 30.34
C GLN A 592 -0.77 20.74 30.42
N GLN A 593 0.08 19.81 30.01
CA GLN A 593 -0.20 18.36 30.14
C GLN A 593 0.37 17.70 31.40
N LYS A 594 0.60 18.46 32.47
CA LYS A 594 1.08 17.89 33.74
C LYS A 594 0.01 17.17 34.57
N GLU A 595 -1.27 17.15 34.18
CA GLU A 595 -2.32 16.74 35.13
C GLU A 595 -3.42 15.79 34.63
N ASN A 596 -3.48 15.35 33.37
CA ASN A 596 -4.70 14.66 32.93
C ASN A 596 -4.85 13.17 33.25
N HIS A 597 -3.81 12.43 33.69
CA HIS A 597 -4.01 11.03 34.14
C HIS A 597 -3.16 10.58 35.34
N GLY A 598 -2.36 11.44 35.98
CA GLY A 598 -1.50 11.04 37.10
C GLY A 598 -0.34 10.09 36.73
N ALA A 599 -0.19 9.74 35.44
CA ALA A 599 0.87 8.89 34.93
C ALA A 599 2.25 9.57 35.02
N LYS A 600 3.23 8.85 35.57
CA LYS A 600 4.59 9.38 35.77
C LYS A 600 5.48 9.10 34.55
N ASN A 601 6.47 9.95 34.31
CA ASN A 601 7.53 9.62 33.34
C ASN A 601 8.34 8.42 33.88
N VAL A 602 8.20 7.25 33.25
CA VAL A 602 8.88 6.02 33.66
C VAL A 602 10.24 5.85 33.00
N ALA A 603 10.57 6.66 31.99
CA ALA A 603 11.81 6.54 31.23
C ALA A 603 13.10 6.60 32.07
N PRO A 604 13.24 7.49 33.07
CA PRO A 604 14.44 7.56 33.91
C PRO A 604 14.73 6.30 34.73
N GLN A 605 13.71 5.43 34.92
CA GLN A 605 13.86 4.18 35.66
C GLN A 605 14.15 2.98 34.74
N GLY A 606 14.03 3.16 33.41
CA GLY A 606 14.24 2.12 32.41
C GLY A 606 15.72 1.91 32.05
N ILE A 607 15.95 1.01 31.10
CA ILE A 607 17.28 0.69 30.56
C ILE A 607 17.28 0.97 29.06
N PRO A 608 18.07 1.94 28.56
CA PRO A 608 18.08 2.31 27.15
C PRO A 608 19.17 1.56 26.37
N TYR A 609 18.83 1.21 25.13
CA TYR A 609 19.66 0.51 24.14
C TYR A 609 19.58 1.23 22.80
N GLN A 610 20.60 1.07 21.97
CA GLN A 610 20.58 1.57 20.59
C GLN A 610 21.35 0.65 19.65
N SER A 611 21.07 0.77 18.36
CA SER A 611 21.56 -0.14 17.32
C SER A 611 23.08 -0.10 17.09
N SER A 612 23.70 1.06 17.28
CA SER A 612 25.15 1.30 17.23
C SER A 612 25.49 2.61 17.97
N TYR A 613 26.78 2.88 18.21
CA TYR A 613 27.22 4.03 19.02
C TYR A 613 28.23 4.88 18.25
N TYR A 614 27.85 6.12 17.91
CA TYR A 614 28.79 7.09 17.35
C TYR A 614 29.40 7.92 18.49
N GLY A 615 30.45 7.36 19.12
CA GLY A 615 31.15 7.96 20.24
C GLY A 615 31.19 7.05 21.48
N GLN A 616 30.78 7.58 22.64
CA GLN A 616 30.80 6.85 23.92
C GLN A 616 29.59 5.91 24.05
N LYS A 617 29.79 4.73 24.65
CA LYS A 617 28.74 3.69 24.77
C LYS A 617 27.59 4.08 25.71
N GLU A 618 27.83 4.98 26.65
CA GLU A 618 26.85 5.38 27.67
C GLU A 618 25.86 6.45 27.18
N GLN A 619 25.98 6.91 25.93
CA GLN A 619 25.17 8.00 25.38
C GLN A 619 23.67 7.68 25.31
N ALA A 620 23.27 6.41 25.24
CA ALA A 620 21.85 6.02 25.24
C ALA A 620 21.11 6.43 26.53
N LYS A 621 21.83 6.58 27.66
CA LYS A 621 21.26 7.01 28.95
C LYS A 621 20.96 8.51 29.02
N ARG A 622 21.58 9.31 28.16
CA ARG A 622 21.40 10.77 28.12
C ARG A 622 20.00 11.14 27.64
N VAL A 623 19.38 10.24 26.87
CA VAL A 623 18.03 10.39 26.31
C VAL A 623 16.92 10.16 27.34
N ILE A 624 17.25 9.75 28.56
CA ILE A 624 16.25 9.48 29.61
C ILE A 624 16.65 10.12 30.93
N ASP A 625 17.53 11.12 30.88
CA ASP A 625 18.10 11.74 32.08
C ASP A 625 17.20 12.85 32.65
N GLY A 626 16.12 13.20 31.95
CA GLY A 626 15.16 14.23 32.33
C GLY A 626 15.54 15.63 31.83
N SER A 627 16.65 15.78 31.12
CA SER A 627 17.11 17.05 30.54
C SER A 627 16.55 17.23 29.13
N LEU A 628 16.01 18.41 28.83
CA LEU A 628 15.63 18.78 27.45
C LEU A 628 16.78 19.41 26.66
N ALA A 629 18.00 19.38 27.20
CA ALA A 629 19.16 19.92 26.52
C ALA A 629 19.38 19.19 25.19
N SER A 630 19.60 19.93 24.12
CA SER A 630 19.50 19.42 22.75
C SER A 630 20.76 19.64 21.92
N ASN A 631 21.87 20.02 22.57
CA ASN A 631 23.14 20.25 21.90
C ASN A 631 23.99 18.97 21.91
N TYR A 632 24.08 18.32 20.74
CA TYR A 632 24.90 17.12 20.61
C TYR A 632 26.39 17.38 20.89
N MET A 633 26.90 18.55 20.54
CA MET A 633 28.32 18.91 20.74
C MET A 633 28.68 19.09 22.22
N GLU A 634 27.71 19.44 23.06
CA GLU A 634 27.85 19.50 24.52
C GLU A 634 27.61 18.13 25.18
N GLY A 635 27.16 17.17 24.38
CA GLY A 635 26.97 15.78 24.78
C GLY A 635 25.58 15.48 25.28
N ASP A 636 24.58 16.31 25.03
CA ASP A 636 23.24 16.14 25.62
C ASP A 636 22.42 15.04 24.92
N CYS A 637 22.80 14.64 23.70
CA CYS A 637 22.02 13.70 22.88
C CYS A 637 22.74 12.36 22.67
N CYS A 638 21.96 11.29 22.39
CA CYS A 638 22.52 10.06 21.83
C CYS A 638 22.70 10.15 20.32
N HIS A 639 23.59 9.33 19.77
CA HIS A 639 23.81 9.29 18.33
C HIS A 639 24.25 7.90 17.89
N THR A 640 23.53 7.29 16.94
CA THR A 640 23.97 6.04 16.31
C THR A 640 25.07 6.31 15.30
N GLU A 641 25.76 5.28 14.81
CA GLU A 641 26.49 5.37 13.54
C GLU A 641 25.48 5.49 12.38
N LYS A 642 25.96 5.92 11.20
CA LYS A 642 25.11 5.94 10.01
C LYS A 642 24.90 4.50 9.56
N GLN A 643 23.68 4.00 9.68
CA GLN A 643 23.37 2.60 9.37
C GLN A 643 21.96 2.47 8.82
N MET A 644 21.67 1.32 8.22
CA MET A 644 20.32 0.97 7.82
C MET A 644 19.46 0.66 9.06
N HIS A 645 18.23 1.17 9.10
CA HIS A 645 17.29 1.02 10.21
C HIS A 645 17.88 1.36 11.60
N PRO A 646 18.44 2.56 11.81
CA PRO A 646 18.96 2.92 13.12
C PRO A 646 17.79 2.98 14.12
N TRP A 647 18.00 2.40 15.30
CA TRP A 647 16.96 2.30 16.32
C TRP A 647 17.51 2.58 17.72
N TRP A 648 16.62 3.08 18.57
CA TRP A 648 16.79 3.25 20.00
C TRP A 648 15.62 2.56 20.71
N GLN A 649 15.87 1.93 21.85
CA GLN A 649 14.87 1.17 22.60
C GLN A 649 15.04 1.40 24.10
N LEU A 650 13.93 1.60 24.79
CA LEU A 650 13.84 1.62 26.24
C LEU A 650 13.20 0.33 26.73
N ASP A 651 13.86 -0.40 27.65
CA ASP A 651 13.21 -1.41 28.50
C ASP A 651 12.67 -0.74 29.76
N MET A 652 11.35 -0.74 29.94
CA MET A 652 10.68 -0.20 31.14
C MET A 652 10.72 -1.19 32.33
N LYS A 653 11.39 -2.34 32.19
CA LYS A 653 11.56 -3.44 33.16
C LYS A 653 10.30 -4.28 33.42
N SER A 654 9.12 -3.70 33.31
CA SER A 654 7.84 -4.40 33.42
C SER A 654 6.89 -3.99 32.29
N LYS A 655 5.85 -4.80 32.06
CA LYS A 655 4.78 -4.45 31.13
C LYS A 655 3.94 -3.31 31.73
N MET A 656 3.80 -2.23 30.98
CA MET A 656 3.06 -1.04 31.37
C MET A 656 2.05 -0.66 30.28
N ARG A 657 1.02 0.07 30.69
CA ARG A 657 0.10 0.76 29.79
C ARG A 657 0.70 2.11 29.43
N VAL A 658 1.12 2.28 28.17
CA VAL A 658 1.78 3.51 27.69
C VAL A 658 0.72 4.49 27.19
N HIS A 659 0.63 5.64 27.85
CA HIS A 659 -0.30 6.71 27.50
C HIS A 659 0.28 7.61 26.43
N SER A 660 1.51 8.07 26.62
CA SER A 660 2.20 8.93 25.66
C SER A 660 3.71 8.80 25.72
N VAL A 661 4.36 9.16 24.61
CA VAL A 661 5.82 9.24 24.48
C VAL A 661 6.16 10.62 23.96
N ALA A 662 7.04 11.37 24.62
CA ALA A 662 7.56 12.64 24.11
C ALA A 662 9.02 12.50 23.67
N ILE A 663 9.39 13.13 22.55
CA ILE A 663 10.73 13.09 21.97
C ILE A 663 11.24 14.51 21.77
N THR A 664 12.46 14.80 22.21
CA THR A 664 13.18 16.06 21.98
C THR A 664 14.23 15.89 20.89
N ASN A 665 14.14 16.75 19.86
CA ASN A 665 15.04 16.73 18.72
C ASN A 665 16.33 17.53 18.98
N ARG A 666 17.33 17.29 18.13
CA ARG A 666 18.61 17.99 18.14
C ARG A 666 18.48 19.48 17.81
N GLY A 667 19.22 20.31 18.54
CA GLY A 667 19.23 21.77 18.44
C GLY A 667 20.31 22.36 17.56
N ASP A 668 21.48 21.72 17.48
CA ASP A 668 22.69 22.33 16.92
C ASP A 668 22.89 22.10 15.41
N CYS A 669 22.34 21.02 14.83
CA CYS A 669 22.25 20.80 13.38
C CYS A 669 21.32 19.64 13.04
N CYS A 670 21.09 19.42 11.75
CA CYS A 670 20.73 18.10 11.22
C CYS A 670 19.38 17.55 11.74
N ARG A 671 18.46 18.45 12.08
CA ARG A 671 17.15 18.18 12.66
C ARG A 671 16.27 17.26 11.82
N GLU A 672 16.50 17.25 10.51
CA GLU A 672 15.74 16.49 9.52
C GLU A 672 16.01 14.99 9.56
N ARG A 673 17.10 14.56 10.22
CA ARG A 673 17.49 13.14 10.29
C ARG A 673 16.45 12.25 10.98
N ILE A 674 15.67 12.81 11.91
CA ILE A 674 14.62 12.07 12.63
C ILE A 674 13.31 11.93 11.80
N ASN A 675 13.17 12.66 10.68
CA ASN A 675 11.92 12.67 9.91
C ASN A 675 11.55 11.27 9.42
N GLY A 676 10.32 10.85 9.64
CA GLY A 676 9.82 9.52 9.34
C GLY A 676 10.22 8.43 10.34
N ALA A 677 10.76 8.76 11.52
CA ALA A 677 10.98 7.81 12.59
C ALA A 677 9.65 7.30 13.17
N GLU A 678 9.56 6.01 13.49
CA GLU A 678 8.39 5.37 14.07
C GLU A 678 8.58 5.09 15.56
N ILE A 679 7.52 5.29 16.34
CA ILE A 679 7.46 5.06 17.79
C ILE A 679 6.53 3.90 18.08
N ARG A 680 7.01 2.87 18.79
CA ARG A 680 6.27 1.63 19.02
C ARG A 680 6.47 1.08 20.43
N PRO A 681 5.40 0.92 21.23
CA PRO A 681 5.40 0.06 22.40
C PRO A 681 5.42 -1.42 22.00
N LEU A 682 6.28 -2.23 22.62
CA LEU A 682 6.43 -3.66 22.33
C LEU A 682 6.20 -4.51 23.58
N LYS A 683 5.40 -5.58 23.46
CA LYS A 683 5.04 -6.49 24.56
C LYS A 683 6.17 -7.45 24.97
N ASN A 684 6.99 -7.85 24.01
CA ASN A 684 8.13 -8.77 24.19
C ASN A 684 9.40 -8.10 23.64
N GLU A 685 10.56 -8.63 24.04
CA GLU A 685 11.89 -8.23 23.55
C GLU A 685 12.06 -8.56 22.04
N GLU A 686 11.26 -9.51 21.57
CA GLU A 686 11.21 -10.02 20.20
C GLU A 686 10.48 -9.07 19.25
N VAL A 687 11.26 -8.40 18.42
CA VAL A 687 10.86 -8.13 17.04
C VAL A 687 11.23 -9.39 16.26
N GLU A 688 10.24 -10.11 15.71
CA GLU A 688 10.45 -11.04 14.61
C GLU A 688 11.10 -10.25 13.46
N LYS A 689 12.43 -10.29 13.37
CA LYS A 689 13.22 -9.65 12.30
C LYS A 689 13.29 -10.53 11.04
N GLU A 690 12.47 -11.57 10.97
CA GLU A 690 12.45 -12.58 9.88
C GLU A 690 11.39 -12.32 8.83
N ASP A 691 10.53 -11.32 9.02
CA ASP A 691 9.67 -10.81 7.98
C ASP A 691 9.73 -9.28 7.99
N CYS A 692 9.43 -8.63 6.88
CA CYS A 692 9.25 -7.17 6.85
C CYS A 692 7.95 -6.76 7.57
N SER A 693 7.71 -7.29 8.77
CA SER A 693 6.56 -6.99 9.61
C SER A 693 6.99 -6.19 10.83
N MET A 694 7.24 -4.91 10.63
CA MET A 694 6.80 -3.91 11.62
C MET A 694 5.25 -3.79 11.64
N VAL A 695 4.53 -4.74 11.05
CA VAL A 695 3.09 -4.67 10.77
C VAL A 695 2.22 -5.27 11.89
N LEU A 696 2.81 -6.00 12.86
CA LEU A 696 2.03 -6.69 13.89
C LEU A 696 1.92 -5.94 15.23
N THR A 697 2.79 -4.96 15.51
CA THR A 697 2.62 -4.08 16.68
C THR A 697 1.99 -2.76 16.27
N GLN A 698 1.07 -2.25 17.07
CA GLN A 698 0.38 -1.00 16.78
C GLN A 698 1.37 0.17 17.01
N ARG A 699 1.49 1.06 16.01
CA ARG A 699 2.31 2.27 16.10
C ARG A 699 1.71 3.24 17.11
N CYS A 700 2.55 3.80 17.99
CA CYS A 700 2.18 4.94 18.82
C CYS A 700 2.21 6.25 18.01
N GLY A 701 3.21 6.43 17.15
CA GLY A 701 3.31 7.64 16.33
C GLY A 701 4.41 7.58 15.28
N VAL A 702 4.39 8.56 14.37
CA VAL A 702 5.43 8.78 13.36
C VAL A 702 5.90 10.22 13.47
N VAL A 703 7.21 10.42 13.53
CA VAL A 703 7.84 11.73 13.59
C VAL A 703 7.87 12.33 12.18
N PHE A 704 6.86 13.06 11.75
CA PHE A 704 6.81 13.61 10.39
C PHE A 704 7.91 14.65 10.12
N LYS A 705 8.02 15.63 11.02
CA LYS A 705 9.01 16.71 10.95
C LYS A 705 9.18 17.31 12.34
N MET A 706 10.43 17.60 12.71
CA MET A 706 10.74 18.33 13.95
C MET A 706 11.63 19.54 13.69
N ASN A 707 11.38 20.63 14.41
CA ASN A 707 12.23 21.80 14.47
C ASN A 707 13.45 21.55 15.38
N TYR A 708 14.41 22.47 15.34
CA TYR A 708 15.53 22.45 16.27
C TYR A 708 15.00 22.58 17.70
N GLU A 709 15.52 21.75 18.62
CA GLU A 709 15.16 21.78 20.05
C GLU A 709 13.69 21.46 20.36
N GLU A 710 12.89 21.13 19.35
CA GLU A 710 11.46 20.88 19.50
C GLU A 710 11.22 19.57 20.25
N THR A 711 10.23 19.58 21.16
CA THR A 711 9.75 18.38 21.82
C THR A 711 8.34 18.08 21.33
N LEU A 712 8.12 16.90 20.75
CA LEU A 712 6.81 16.45 20.30
C LEU A 712 6.33 15.29 21.17
N SER A 713 5.08 15.34 21.59
CA SER A 713 4.41 14.27 22.35
C SER A 713 3.48 13.47 21.44
N PHE A 714 3.52 12.15 21.58
CA PHE A 714 2.78 11.19 20.79
C PHE A 714 1.84 10.41 21.71
N ASN A 715 0.53 10.54 21.50
CA ASN A 715 -0.48 9.80 22.26
C ASN A 715 -0.53 8.35 21.78
N CYS A 716 -0.17 7.43 22.68
CA CYS A 716 -0.09 6.01 22.39
C CYS A 716 -1.41 5.26 22.66
N LYS A 717 -2.52 5.94 22.99
CA LYS A 717 -3.85 5.32 23.18
C LYS A 717 -3.84 4.07 24.08
N GLU A 718 -3.13 4.15 25.19
CA GLU A 718 -3.03 3.08 26.19
C GLU A 718 -2.39 1.76 25.68
N LEU A 719 -1.51 1.84 24.68
CA LEU A 719 -0.80 0.67 24.18
C LEU A 719 0.04 -0.01 25.27
N GLU A 720 -0.14 -1.32 25.39
CA GLU A 720 0.61 -2.14 26.35
C GLU A 720 1.98 -2.52 25.80
N GLY A 721 3.03 -2.27 26.57
CA GLY A 721 4.39 -2.66 26.21
C GLY A 721 5.30 -2.77 27.42
N ARG A 722 6.34 -3.62 27.32
CA ARG A 722 7.52 -3.56 28.20
C ARG A 722 8.59 -2.64 27.61
N TYR A 723 8.67 -2.57 26.28
CA TYR A 723 9.66 -1.76 25.59
C TYR A 723 9.00 -0.60 24.84
N VAL A 724 9.72 0.50 24.65
CA VAL A 724 9.38 1.57 23.71
C VAL A 724 10.53 1.74 22.73
N THR A 725 10.27 1.64 21.43
CA THR A 725 11.29 1.83 20.39
C THR A 725 11.05 3.07 19.56
N VAL A 726 12.13 3.75 19.20
CA VAL A 726 12.18 4.79 18.16
C VAL A 726 13.08 4.28 17.05
N THR A 727 12.55 4.09 15.84
CA THR A 727 13.29 3.52 14.70
C THR A 727 13.12 4.39 13.47
N ILE A 728 14.18 4.68 12.73
CA ILE A 728 14.05 5.23 11.38
C ILE A 728 13.99 4.05 10.41
N PRO A 729 12.81 3.70 9.86
CA PRO A 729 12.71 2.60 8.92
C PRO A 729 13.30 2.96 7.56
N ASP A 730 13.65 1.91 6.83
CA ASP A 730 13.84 1.91 5.38
C ASP A 730 14.79 2.99 4.82
N ARG A 731 15.75 3.50 5.62
CA ARG A 731 16.89 4.27 5.11
C ARG A 731 18.17 4.15 5.95
N ILE A 732 19.29 4.46 5.30
CA ILE A 732 20.61 4.58 5.94
C ILE A 732 20.74 5.98 6.54
N GLU A 733 20.60 6.09 7.85
CA GLU A 733 20.64 7.38 8.54
C GLU A 733 21.30 7.27 9.92
N TYR A 734 21.60 8.42 10.51
CA TYR A 734 21.89 8.54 11.93
C TYR A 734 20.57 8.73 12.71
N LEU A 735 20.37 7.98 13.79
CA LEU A 735 19.36 8.31 14.79
C LEU A 735 20.00 9.15 15.90
N THR A 736 19.47 10.36 16.09
CA THR A 736 19.90 11.28 17.15
C THR A 736 18.66 11.68 17.96
N LEU A 737 18.69 11.40 19.26
CA LEU A 737 17.61 11.72 20.19
C LEU A 737 18.23 12.43 21.39
N CYS A 738 17.63 13.54 21.83
CA CYS A 738 18.15 14.31 22.95
C CYS A 738 17.42 13.99 24.26
N GLU A 739 16.11 13.77 24.20
CA GLU A 739 15.33 13.25 25.32
C GLU A 739 14.15 12.43 24.81
N VAL A 740 13.78 11.37 25.54
CA VAL A 740 12.60 10.55 25.36
C VAL A 740 11.91 10.36 26.71
N GLN A 741 10.72 10.90 26.84
CA GLN A 741 9.88 10.76 28.03
C GLN A 741 8.76 9.76 27.73
N VAL A 742 8.46 8.86 28.66
CA VAL A 742 7.41 7.85 28.50
C VAL A 742 6.46 7.93 29.68
N PHE A 743 5.21 8.31 29.44
CA PHE A 743 4.17 8.39 30.46
C PHE A 743 3.35 7.10 30.42
N ALA A 744 3.46 6.31 31.48
CA ALA A 744 2.86 4.97 31.54
C ALA A 744 2.55 4.56 32.99
N ASP A 745 1.59 3.66 33.14
CA ASP A 745 1.21 3.08 34.44
C ASP A 745 1.32 1.54 34.44
N PRO A 746 1.59 0.90 35.59
CA PRO A 746 1.59 -0.56 35.71
C PRO A 746 0.23 -1.17 35.35
N LEU A 747 0.22 -2.34 34.71
CA LEU A 747 -1.00 -3.11 34.47
C LEU A 747 -1.49 -3.70 35.81
N GLU A 748 -2.72 -3.39 36.24
CA GLU A 748 -3.31 -3.93 37.46
C GLU A 748 -3.41 -5.47 37.38
N VAL A 749 -2.85 -6.16 38.37
CA VAL A 749 -2.93 -7.62 38.50
C VAL A 749 -4.14 -7.96 39.37
N ASP A 750 -5.14 -8.60 38.77
CA ASP A 750 -6.34 -9.06 39.48
C ASP A 750 -5.94 -10.03 40.61
N GLY A 751 -6.42 -9.75 41.81
CA GLY A 751 -5.79 -10.17 43.06
C GLY A 751 -5.90 -11.66 43.38
N THR A 752 -4.88 -12.19 44.05
CA THR A 752 -5.08 -13.03 45.25
C THR A 752 -3.81 -13.08 46.10
N GLU A 753 -4.05 -12.78 47.38
CA GLU A 753 -3.27 -13.06 48.59
C GLU A 753 -1.99 -12.27 48.88
N ALA A 754 -2.17 -11.34 49.82
CA ALA A 754 -1.14 -10.70 50.62
C ALA A 754 -0.58 -11.66 51.68
N SER A 755 0.75 -11.63 51.86
CA SER A 755 1.35 -11.72 53.19
C SER A 755 2.62 -10.89 53.27
N ASP A 756 2.53 -9.93 54.18
CA ASP A 756 3.53 -9.06 54.79
C ASP A 756 4.83 -9.76 55.22
N SER A 757 5.98 -9.19 54.84
CA SER A 757 7.11 -8.99 55.78
C SER A 757 8.15 -8.04 55.17
N SER A 758 8.34 -6.91 55.84
CA SER A 758 9.46 -5.98 55.70
C SER A 758 10.81 -6.65 55.95
N GLU A 759 11.79 -6.43 55.06
CA GLU A 759 13.20 -6.36 55.44
C GLU A 759 14.01 -5.54 54.44
N SER A 760 14.62 -4.46 54.94
CA SER A 760 15.59 -3.64 54.24
C SER A 760 16.99 -4.22 54.44
N VAL A 761 17.62 -4.74 53.38
CA VAL A 761 19.08 -4.89 53.31
C VAL A 761 19.57 -4.62 51.87
N ASP A 762 20.40 -3.59 51.78
CA ASP A 762 21.55 -3.34 50.91
C ASP A 762 21.93 -4.36 49.80
N GLY A 763 22.32 -3.83 48.63
CA GLY A 763 23.25 -4.48 47.70
C GLY A 763 22.68 -5.13 46.42
N THR A 764 22.83 -4.42 45.30
CA THR A 764 23.21 -4.92 43.96
C THR A 764 22.65 -6.24 43.42
N GLU A 765 21.80 -6.18 42.38
CA GLU A 765 22.02 -6.78 41.05
C GLU A 765 20.79 -6.58 40.14
N ALA A 766 21.03 -6.28 38.86
CA ALA A 766 20.01 -6.15 37.81
C ALA A 766 19.63 -7.53 37.25
N PRO A 767 18.40 -7.75 36.73
CA PRO A 767 18.09 -8.96 35.99
C PRO A 767 18.71 -8.87 34.59
N ALA A 768 19.62 -9.79 34.30
CA ALA A 768 20.35 -9.93 33.05
C ALA A 768 19.47 -10.50 31.92
N SER A 769 19.77 -10.11 30.67
CA SER A 769 19.59 -11.00 29.51
C SER A 769 20.19 -12.37 29.84
N PRO A 770 19.77 -13.50 29.25
CA PRO A 770 20.43 -14.77 29.55
C PRO A 770 21.87 -14.75 29.01
N GLU A 771 22.80 -14.16 29.77
CA GLU A 771 24.22 -14.51 29.77
C GLU A 771 24.30 -15.90 30.39
N SER A 772 23.83 -16.89 29.65
CA SER A 772 23.99 -18.28 30.05
C SER A 772 25.40 -18.68 29.70
N ASP A 773 26.24 -18.93 30.70
CA ASP A 773 27.54 -19.56 30.50
C ASP A 773 27.35 -20.88 29.72
N LEU A 774 27.79 -20.90 28.45
CA LEU A 774 27.69 -22.06 27.57
C LEU A 774 28.85 -23.05 27.75
N THR A 775 29.76 -22.87 28.72
CA THR A 775 31.01 -23.64 28.84
C THR A 775 30.81 -25.17 28.85
N ASN A 776 29.64 -25.67 29.25
CA ASN A 776 29.30 -27.10 29.22
C ASN A 776 28.13 -27.47 28.30
N LYS A 777 27.70 -26.55 27.45
CA LYS A 777 26.54 -26.66 26.57
C LYS A 777 26.95 -26.67 25.11
N SER A 778 26.02 -27.05 24.24
CA SER A 778 26.18 -27.05 22.79
C SER A 778 24.88 -26.69 22.09
N PHE A 779 24.97 -26.12 20.89
CA PHE A 779 23.82 -25.96 20.02
C PHE A 779 23.64 -27.22 19.17
N MET A 780 22.44 -27.80 19.20
CA MET A 780 22.07 -29.00 18.45
C MET A 780 21.12 -28.65 17.30
N PHE A 781 21.53 -29.04 16.10
CA PHE A 781 20.80 -28.93 14.85
C PHE A 781 20.33 -30.34 14.44
N PRO A 782 19.08 -30.73 14.73
CA PRO A 782 18.68 -32.14 14.76
C PRO A 782 18.53 -32.78 13.39
N LYS A 783 18.20 -31.99 12.36
CA LYS A 783 17.95 -32.45 10.99
C LYS A 783 18.14 -31.31 9.99
N GLU A 784 18.20 -31.69 8.72
CA GLU A 784 18.16 -30.77 7.58
C GLU A 784 16.93 -29.87 7.67
N SER A 785 17.16 -28.57 7.49
CA SER A 785 16.15 -27.53 7.67
C SER A 785 16.57 -26.30 6.89
N ASP A 786 15.61 -25.54 6.40
CA ASP A 786 15.72 -24.20 5.83
C ASP A 786 15.32 -23.12 6.85
N ILE A 787 15.17 -23.47 8.14
CA ILE A 787 14.81 -22.51 9.20
C ILE A 787 15.73 -22.60 10.43
N ASN A 788 16.35 -23.76 10.70
CA ASN A 788 17.09 -23.96 11.96
C ASN A 788 18.43 -23.22 11.91
N HIS A 789 18.59 -22.17 12.72
CA HIS A 789 19.85 -21.43 12.80
C HIS A 789 20.04 -20.73 14.15
N VAL A 790 21.27 -20.31 14.42
CA VAL A 790 21.61 -19.45 15.57
C VAL A 790 22.20 -18.17 15.04
N LYS A 791 21.55 -17.05 15.37
CA LYS A 791 22.04 -15.71 15.03
C LYS A 791 22.93 -15.21 16.16
N LEU A 792 24.10 -14.69 15.80
CA LEU A 792 25.10 -14.23 16.75
C LEU A 792 25.24 -12.70 16.71
N LEU A 793 25.34 -12.08 17.88
CA LEU A 793 25.62 -10.66 18.03
C LEU A 793 27.10 -10.49 18.44
N PRO A 794 27.94 -9.85 17.60
CA PRO A 794 29.36 -9.71 17.89
C PRO A 794 29.59 -8.62 18.95
N GLU A 795 30.49 -8.88 19.91
CA GLU A 795 30.83 -7.91 20.96
C GLU A 795 31.53 -6.65 20.42
N LYS A 796 32.12 -6.76 19.22
CA LYS A 796 32.70 -5.64 18.46
C LYS A 796 32.36 -5.77 16.99
N ALA A 797 32.34 -4.64 16.29
CA ALA A 797 32.08 -4.61 14.85
C ALA A 797 32.98 -5.57 14.08
N MET A 798 32.39 -6.29 13.12
CA MET A 798 33.05 -7.23 12.21
C MET A 798 33.95 -6.54 11.14
N SER A 799 34.43 -5.33 11.42
CA SER A 799 35.38 -4.59 10.58
C SER A 799 36.81 -5.10 10.82
N LEU A 800 37.18 -6.22 10.18
CA LEU A 800 38.38 -6.98 10.54
C LEU A 800 39.47 -6.90 9.46
N LYS A 801 40.70 -6.53 9.89
CA LYS A 801 41.93 -6.66 9.08
C LYS A 801 42.71 -7.93 9.38
N ALA A 802 42.30 -8.67 10.38
CA ALA A 802 42.82 -9.98 10.74
C ALA A 802 41.80 -10.68 11.62
N PHE A 803 41.75 -12.01 11.57
CA PHE A 803 40.96 -12.76 12.53
C PHE A 803 41.53 -14.15 12.83
N THR A 804 41.08 -14.70 13.96
CA THR A 804 41.13 -16.12 14.28
C THR A 804 39.72 -16.55 14.65
N LEU A 805 39.15 -17.54 13.96
CA LEU A 805 37.84 -18.13 14.24
C LEU A 805 38.07 -19.58 14.65
N CYS A 806 37.61 -19.98 15.83
CA CYS A 806 37.72 -21.35 16.32
C CYS A 806 36.36 -21.86 16.81
N MET A 807 36.08 -23.15 16.60
CA MET A 807 34.86 -23.82 17.10
C MET A 807 35.07 -25.33 17.17
N LYS A 808 34.22 -26.03 17.93
CA LYS A 808 34.10 -27.49 17.89
C LYS A 808 32.79 -27.89 17.23
N VAL A 809 32.86 -28.85 16.31
CA VAL A 809 31.69 -29.38 15.61
C VAL A 809 31.63 -30.89 15.73
N LEU A 810 30.43 -31.42 15.91
CA LEU A 810 30.10 -32.84 15.79
C LEU A 810 29.14 -32.98 14.61
N LEU A 811 29.63 -33.51 13.49
CA LEU A 811 28.85 -33.61 12.24
C LEU A 811 27.96 -34.84 12.25
N ASN A 812 26.72 -34.68 11.80
CA ASN A 812 25.76 -35.76 11.56
C ASN A 812 25.22 -35.72 10.13
N VAL A 813 26.13 -35.62 9.15
CA VAL A 813 25.82 -35.54 7.71
C VAL A 813 26.70 -36.51 6.91
N PRO A 814 26.25 -36.97 5.72
CA PRO A 814 27.07 -37.76 4.79
C PRO A 814 28.33 -37.03 4.32
N GLU A 815 29.42 -37.75 4.03
CA GLU A 815 30.69 -37.15 3.57
C GLU A 815 30.62 -36.45 2.20
N ASN A 816 29.55 -36.68 1.43
CA ASN A 816 29.39 -36.20 0.05
C ASN A 816 28.39 -35.03 -0.08
N ARG A 817 28.31 -34.19 0.96
CA ARG A 817 27.31 -33.11 1.08
C ARG A 817 27.99 -31.79 1.39
N GLU A 818 27.53 -30.72 0.73
CA GLU A 818 27.88 -29.34 1.07
C GLU A 818 27.26 -28.96 2.41
N THR A 819 28.05 -28.36 3.30
CA THR A 819 27.57 -27.98 4.63
C THR A 819 28.24 -26.71 5.11
N ILE A 820 27.43 -25.70 5.42
CA ILE A 820 27.88 -24.46 6.03
C ILE A 820 28.28 -24.69 7.50
N LEU A 821 29.38 -24.08 7.94
CA LEU A 821 29.85 -24.13 9.34
C LEU A 821 29.71 -22.77 10.04
N PHE A 822 29.92 -21.69 9.29
CA PHE A 822 29.83 -20.32 9.76
C PHE A 822 29.47 -19.43 8.57
N SER A 823 28.45 -18.60 8.71
CA SER A 823 28.05 -17.65 7.68
C SER A 823 28.09 -16.23 8.24
N TYR A 824 28.68 -15.31 7.49
CA TYR A 824 28.60 -13.88 7.77
C TYR A 824 28.36 -13.15 6.47
N ARG A 825 27.17 -12.54 6.35
CA ARG A 825 26.74 -11.86 5.14
C ARG A 825 26.45 -10.40 5.42
N THR A 826 26.95 -9.53 4.54
CA THR A 826 26.52 -8.13 4.44
C THR A 826 25.43 -8.02 3.37
N MET A 827 24.71 -6.90 3.30
CA MET A 827 23.61 -6.73 2.33
C MET A 827 23.94 -7.17 0.90
N PHE A 828 25.19 -7.01 0.48
CA PHE A 828 25.61 -7.23 -0.91
C PHE A 828 26.57 -8.41 -1.11
N TYR A 829 27.17 -8.95 -0.04
CA TYR A 829 28.24 -9.94 -0.17
C TYR A 829 28.17 -11.00 0.92
N ASP A 830 28.43 -12.25 0.54
CA ASP A 830 28.97 -13.29 1.41
C ASP A 830 30.34 -12.85 1.91
N GLU A 831 30.32 -12.16 3.04
CA GLU A 831 31.46 -11.42 3.53
C GLU A 831 32.45 -12.34 4.24
N LEU A 832 32.00 -13.41 4.92
CA LEU A 832 32.85 -14.45 5.47
C LEU A 832 32.08 -15.76 5.70
N ASN A 833 32.20 -16.74 4.79
CA ASN A 833 31.58 -18.05 4.92
C ASN A 833 32.64 -19.17 5.02
N LEU A 834 32.40 -20.15 5.89
CA LEU A 834 33.22 -21.34 6.07
C LEU A 834 32.39 -22.58 5.74
N TRP A 835 32.87 -23.35 4.77
CA TRP A 835 32.14 -24.47 4.17
C TRP A 835 32.88 -25.79 4.30
N ILE A 836 32.12 -26.88 4.38
CA ILE A 836 32.52 -28.21 3.92
C ILE A 836 31.97 -28.38 2.51
N GLU A 837 32.84 -28.56 1.53
CA GLU A 837 32.48 -28.83 0.13
C GLU A 837 31.94 -30.25 -0.04
N ARG A 838 31.21 -30.52 -1.13
CA ARG A 838 30.69 -31.86 -1.48
C ARG A 838 31.73 -32.97 -1.51
N ASP A 839 33.00 -32.67 -1.68
CA ASP A 839 34.08 -33.66 -1.67
C ASP A 839 34.86 -33.75 -0.35
N GLY A 840 34.35 -33.09 0.70
CA GLY A 840 34.89 -33.06 2.05
C GLY A 840 36.08 -32.10 2.23
N ARG A 841 36.39 -31.26 1.24
CA ARG A 841 37.36 -30.16 1.41
C ARG A 841 36.72 -29.00 2.18
N ILE A 842 37.56 -28.11 2.70
CA ILE A 842 37.10 -26.92 3.42
C ILE A 842 37.24 -25.69 2.53
N GLY A 843 36.14 -24.99 2.31
CA GLY A 843 36.09 -23.74 1.57
C GLY A 843 36.04 -22.55 2.52
N LEU A 844 36.86 -21.53 2.27
CA LEU A 844 36.72 -20.22 2.89
C LEU A 844 36.35 -19.22 1.80
N TYR A 845 35.24 -18.52 1.98
CA TYR A 845 34.73 -17.50 1.07
C TYR A 845 34.68 -16.17 1.81
N MET A 846 35.11 -15.10 1.15
CA MET A 846 35.15 -13.75 1.71
C MET A 846 35.00 -12.76 0.57
N SER A 847 33.96 -11.94 0.63
CA SER A 847 33.57 -11.02 -0.46
C SER A 847 33.36 -11.73 -1.80
N GLY A 848 32.66 -12.87 -1.79
CA GLY A 848 32.33 -13.65 -2.99
C GLY A 848 33.31 -14.77 -3.33
N ASP A 849 34.51 -14.46 -3.82
CA ASP A 849 35.48 -15.49 -4.27
C ASP A 849 36.02 -16.32 -3.10
N GLY A 850 36.18 -17.65 -3.27
CA GLY A 850 36.63 -18.58 -2.23
C GLY A 850 38.00 -19.24 -2.44
N ILE A 851 38.56 -19.80 -1.36
CA ILE A 851 39.77 -20.63 -1.37
C ILE A 851 39.54 -21.98 -0.68
N ILE A 852 39.94 -23.06 -1.34
CA ILE A 852 39.69 -24.42 -0.87
C ILE A 852 40.95 -25.04 -0.27
N PHE A 853 40.89 -25.57 0.96
CA PHE A 853 42.00 -26.28 1.61
C PHE A 853 42.06 -27.77 1.22
N PRO A 854 43.23 -28.42 1.31
CA PRO A 854 43.33 -29.86 1.09
C PRO A 854 42.40 -30.65 2.01
N ARG A 855 41.85 -31.76 1.51
CA ARG A 855 40.92 -32.61 2.29
C ARG A 855 41.59 -33.09 3.58
N MET A 856 40.99 -32.75 4.71
CA MET A 856 41.40 -33.22 6.03
C MET A 856 40.29 -34.12 6.59
N LYS A 857 40.65 -35.26 7.19
CA LYS A 857 39.66 -36.25 7.64
C LYS A 857 38.98 -35.80 8.93
N PHE A 858 37.69 -35.50 8.85
CA PHE A 858 36.82 -35.35 10.01
C PHE A 858 36.61 -36.71 10.69
N LYS A 859 36.51 -36.70 12.00
CA LYS A 859 36.19 -37.89 12.78
C LYS A 859 34.71 -37.89 13.15
N SER A 860 34.16 -39.06 13.45
CA SER A 860 32.81 -39.24 14.00
C SER A 860 32.73 -38.88 15.50
N GLU A 861 33.55 -37.92 15.95
CA GLU A 861 33.62 -37.37 17.30
C GLU A 861 33.77 -35.84 17.18
N TRP A 862 33.87 -35.12 18.31
CA TRP A 862 34.08 -33.67 18.28
C TRP A 862 35.35 -33.30 17.51
N ASN A 863 35.19 -32.45 16.49
CA ASN A 863 36.28 -31.92 15.69
C ASN A 863 36.52 -30.45 16.05
N HIS A 864 37.74 -30.12 16.44
CA HIS A 864 38.14 -28.75 16.74
C HIS A 864 38.72 -28.08 15.50
N LEU A 865 38.08 -27.00 15.07
CA LEU A 865 38.38 -26.21 13.89
C LEU A 865 38.98 -24.87 14.31
N CYS A 866 40.01 -24.41 13.62
CA CYS A 866 40.40 -23.00 13.66
C CYS A 866 40.79 -22.50 12.27
N LEU A 867 40.42 -21.27 11.96
CA LEU A 867 40.79 -20.55 10.76
C LEU A 867 41.47 -19.24 11.15
N THR A 868 42.60 -18.93 10.54
CA THR A 868 43.27 -17.63 10.67
C THR A 868 43.40 -16.95 9.32
N TRP A 869 43.24 -15.63 9.31
CA TRP A 869 43.46 -14.78 8.14
C TRP A 869 44.02 -13.43 8.58
N GLU A 870 44.88 -12.83 7.75
CA GLU A 870 45.33 -11.45 7.93
C GLU A 870 45.47 -10.72 6.59
N SER A 871 45.10 -9.45 6.61
CA SER A 871 45.01 -8.60 5.43
C SER A 871 46.37 -8.27 4.81
N LYS A 872 47.42 -8.04 5.61
CA LYS A 872 48.68 -7.45 5.12
C LYS A 872 49.34 -8.30 4.03
N TYR A 873 49.36 -9.62 4.19
CA TYR A 873 49.90 -10.55 3.19
C TYR A 873 48.88 -11.61 2.74
N GLY A 874 47.64 -11.54 3.20
CA GLY A 874 46.59 -12.52 2.89
C GLY A 874 46.86 -13.89 3.51
N ARG A 875 47.71 -13.97 4.55
CA ARG A 875 48.15 -15.26 5.09
C ARG A 875 46.98 -15.98 5.75
N THR A 876 46.62 -17.13 5.20
CA THR A 876 45.44 -17.89 5.60
C THR A 876 45.80 -19.32 5.98
N GLU A 877 45.35 -19.78 7.15
CA GLU A 877 45.67 -21.11 7.66
C GLU A 877 44.44 -21.76 8.30
N PHE A 878 44.17 -23.00 7.90
CA PHE A 878 43.12 -23.81 8.50
C PHE A 878 43.73 -24.89 9.40
N TRP A 879 43.04 -25.19 10.50
CA TRP A 879 43.47 -26.16 11.50
C TRP A 879 42.32 -27.11 11.82
N LEU A 880 42.59 -28.41 11.72
CA LEU A 880 41.65 -29.45 12.15
C LEU A 880 42.33 -30.33 13.18
N ASN A 881 41.75 -30.44 14.38
CA ASN A 881 42.21 -31.29 15.47
C ASN A 881 43.72 -31.08 15.79
N GLY A 882 44.14 -29.82 15.83
CA GLY A 882 45.51 -29.40 16.13
C GLY A 882 46.52 -29.58 14.98
N ARG A 883 46.09 -30.09 13.82
CA ARG A 883 46.91 -30.20 12.61
C ARG A 883 46.65 -29.01 11.69
N ARG A 884 47.73 -28.37 11.21
CA ARG A 884 47.66 -27.23 10.28
C ARG A 884 47.57 -27.71 8.83
N SER A 885 46.80 -27.00 8.01
CA SER A 885 46.88 -27.06 6.55
C SER A 885 48.20 -26.48 6.03
N ALA A 886 48.43 -26.56 4.71
CA ALA A 886 49.38 -25.67 4.06
C ALA A 886 48.89 -24.21 4.22
N THR A 887 49.82 -23.28 4.46
CA THR A 887 49.53 -21.85 4.47
C THR A 887 49.19 -21.40 3.05
N LYS A 888 48.13 -20.62 2.90
CA LYS A 888 47.70 -20.03 1.62
C LYS A 888 47.74 -18.50 1.68
N VAL A 889 47.73 -17.89 0.50
CA VAL A 889 47.60 -16.43 0.31
C VAL A 889 46.24 -16.17 -0.30
N TYR A 890 45.43 -15.33 0.35
CA TYR A 890 44.04 -15.10 -0.02
C TYR A 890 43.61 -13.69 0.41
N HIS A 891 43.00 -12.94 -0.52
CA HIS A 891 42.49 -11.57 -0.31
C HIS A 891 43.47 -10.63 0.40
N GLN A 892 44.62 -10.39 -0.23
CA GLN A 892 45.61 -9.43 0.29
C GLN A 892 45.05 -8.01 0.30
N LYS A 893 45.37 -7.25 1.36
CA LYS A 893 44.96 -5.87 1.61
C LYS A 893 43.44 -5.67 1.70
N ASN A 894 42.66 -6.75 1.79
CA ASN A 894 41.22 -6.67 1.96
C ASN A 894 40.85 -6.36 3.43
N THR A 895 39.61 -5.96 3.70
CA THR A 895 39.07 -5.81 5.05
C THR A 895 37.70 -6.46 5.08
N VAL A 896 37.44 -7.32 6.07
CA VAL A 896 36.10 -7.84 6.33
C VAL A 896 35.24 -6.66 6.73
N ARG A 897 34.15 -6.41 6.02
CA ARG A 897 33.25 -5.26 6.23
C ARG A 897 32.33 -5.53 7.43
N SER A 898 31.96 -4.48 8.15
CA SER A 898 30.96 -4.55 9.23
C SER A 898 29.53 -4.33 8.71
N GLY A 899 28.53 -4.48 9.59
CA GLY A 899 27.12 -4.22 9.26
C GLY A 899 26.44 -5.41 8.59
N GLY A 900 26.83 -6.63 8.99
CA GLY A 900 26.30 -7.88 8.45
C GLY A 900 25.64 -8.75 9.52
N ILE A 901 25.04 -9.87 9.11
CA ILE A 901 24.42 -10.87 10.00
C ILE A 901 25.33 -12.11 10.08
N VAL A 902 25.63 -12.54 11.31
CA VAL A 902 26.40 -13.75 11.59
C VAL A 902 25.45 -14.87 11.98
N LEU A 903 25.49 -15.99 11.23
CA LEU A 903 24.69 -17.19 11.48
C LEU A 903 25.56 -18.44 11.67
N LEU A 904 25.07 -19.33 12.54
CA LEU A 904 25.42 -20.75 12.55
C LEU A 904 24.20 -21.53 12.06
N GLY A 905 24.41 -22.62 11.32
CA GLY A 905 23.33 -23.50 10.90
C GLY A 905 22.91 -23.36 9.44
N GLN A 906 22.98 -22.15 8.89
CA GLN A 906 22.51 -21.81 7.55
C GLN A 906 23.52 -20.97 6.78
N ASP A 907 23.52 -21.16 5.46
CA ASP A 907 24.14 -20.22 4.55
C ASP A 907 23.12 -19.18 4.11
N GLN A 908 23.59 -17.95 3.92
CA GLN A 908 22.75 -16.81 3.61
C GLN A 908 22.87 -16.53 2.11
N ASP A 909 21.98 -17.08 1.28
CA ASP A 909 21.97 -16.72 -0.15
C ASP A 909 21.52 -15.26 -0.37
N SER A 910 20.75 -14.72 0.58
CA SER A 910 20.45 -13.29 0.73
C SER A 910 20.62 -12.80 2.17
N TYR A 911 20.58 -11.49 2.36
CA TYR A 911 20.87 -10.88 3.66
C TYR A 911 19.90 -11.35 4.76
N GLY A 912 20.35 -12.29 5.61
CA GLY A 912 19.54 -12.89 6.66
C GLY A 912 18.48 -13.90 6.18
N GLY A 913 18.55 -14.39 4.93
CA GLY A 913 17.50 -15.25 4.35
C GLY A 913 17.93 -16.09 3.15
N ASP A 914 16.92 -16.61 2.44
CA ASP A 914 17.03 -17.55 1.30
C ASP A 914 17.80 -18.84 1.63
N PHE A 915 17.42 -19.50 2.73
CA PHE A 915 18.12 -20.69 3.22
C PHE A 915 17.80 -21.95 2.39
N ASP A 916 18.83 -22.63 1.88
CA ASP A 916 18.68 -23.96 1.27
C ASP A 916 18.91 -25.07 2.30
N LYS A 917 17.85 -25.84 2.58
CA LYS A 917 17.91 -26.99 3.49
C LYS A 917 19.05 -27.97 3.18
N THR A 918 19.45 -28.12 1.92
CA THR A 918 20.50 -29.07 1.50
C THR A 918 21.90 -28.61 1.87
N GLN A 919 22.08 -27.31 2.17
CA GLN A 919 23.35 -26.71 2.59
C GLN A 919 23.46 -26.55 4.12
N SER A 920 22.35 -26.71 4.84
CA SER A 920 22.24 -26.56 6.29
C SER A 920 23.17 -27.48 7.11
N PHE A 921 23.64 -26.98 8.25
CA PHE A 921 24.39 -27.77 9.22
C PHE A 921 23.47 -28.74 9.97
N VAL A 922 23.90 -30.00 10.10
CA VAL A 922 23.23 -31.00 10.96
C VAL A 922 24.27 -31.62 11.89
N GLY A 923 24.02 -31.54 13.19
CA GLY A 923 25.00 -31.93 14.20
C GLY A 923 24.97 -31.04 15.43
N GLN A 924 26.12 -30.88 16.09
CA GLN A 924 26.27 -29.98 17.24
C GLN A 924 27.46 -29.04 17.08
N ILE A 925 27.34 -27.81 17.59
CA ILE A 925 28.39 -26.78 17.63
C ILE A 925 28.62 -26.33 19.07
N LYS A 926 29.89 -26.20 19.48
CA LYS A 926 30.27 -25.58 20.76
C LYS A 926 31.63 -24.89 20.72
N ASP A 927 31.99 -24.21 21.81
CA ASP A 927 33.27 -23.53 22.00
C ASP A 927 33.61 -22.54 20.86
N LEU A 928 32.61 -21.87 20.29
CA LEU A 928 32.83 -20.83 19.28
C LEU A 928 33.57 -19.63 19.92
N LYS A 929 34.75 -19.31 19.39
CA LYS A 929 35.52 -18.13 19.78
C LYS A 929 36.09 -17.43 18.55
N MET A 930 36.04 -16.11 18.54
CA MET A 930 36.62 -15.30 17.48
C MET A 930 37.40 -14.11 18.02
N TRP A 931 38.57 -13.86 17.43
CA TRP A 931 39.45 -12.74 17.73
C TRP A 931 39.67 -11.90 16.48
N ASN A 932 39.79 -10.57 16.64
CA ASN A 932 40.19 -9.63 15.58
C ASN A 932 41.71 -9.61 15.28
N LYS A 933 42.41 -10.72 15.56
CA LYS A 933 43.85 -10.88 15.37
C LYS A 933 44.20 -12.32 15.06
N VAL A 934 45.34 -12.55 14.43
CA VAL A 934 45.90 -13.90 14.26
C VAL A 934 46.53 -14.35 15.58
N LEU A 935 46.05 -15.48 16.12
CA LEU A 935 46.62 -16.08 17.32
C LEU A 935 47.96 -16.77 17.01
N PRO A 936 48.95 -16.71 17.93
CA PRO A 936 50.20 -17.44 17.78
C PRO A 936 50.00 -18.96 17.72
N LEU A 937 50.92 -19.66 17.06
CA LEU A 937 50.94 -21.13 16.95
C LEU A 937 50.77 -21.86 18.29
N ARG A 938 51.42 -21.35 19.35
CA ARG A 938 51.33 -21.93 20.70
C ARG A 938 49.90 -21.84 21.24
N SER A 939 49.21 -20.74 20.96
CA SER A 939 47.83 -20.52 21.39
C SER A 939 46.87 -21.47 20.67
N LEU A 940 46.97 -21.59 19.35
CA LEU A 940 46.11 -22.51 18.56
C LEU A 940 46.27 -23.97 19.01
N LYS A 941 47.50 -24.41 19.31
CA LYS A 941 47.76 -25.76 19.85
C LYS A 941 47.22 -25.96 21.26
N SER A 942 47.21 -24.92 22.08
CA SER A 942 46.69 -24.97 23.46
C SER A 942 45.16 -24.96 23.48
N LEU A 943 44.49 -24.21 22.59
CA LEU A 943 43.04 -24.24 22.41
C LEU A 943 42.55 -25.66 22.06
N PHE A 944 43.23 -26.32 21.12
CA PHE A 944 42.95 -27.71 20.79
C PHE A 944 43.08 -28.67 21.99
N LYS A 945 44.04 -28.42 22.89
CA LYS A 945 44.24 -29.22 24.11
C LYS A 945 43.23 -28.89 25.22
N GLY A 946 42.24 -28.03 24.97
CA GLY A 946 41.25 -27.61 25.96
C GLY A 946 41.83 -26.73 27.07
N ARG A 947 42.96 -26.05 26.82
CA ARG A 947 43.52 -25.07 27.76
C ARG A 947 42.88 -23.72 27.50
N GLU A 948 42.44 -23.06 28.56
CA GLU A 948 41.97 -21.68 28.47
C GLU A 948 43.07 -20.76 27.97
N ILE A 949 42.72 -20.01 26.94
CA ILE A 949 43.52 -18.92 26.40
C ILE A 949 42.53 -17.78 26.25
N GLY A 950 42.95 -16.59 26.69
CA GLY A 950 42.11 -15.42 26.89
C GLY A 950 40.99 -15.25 25.86
N ASN A 951 39.85 -14.80 26.37
CA ASN A 951 38.56 -14.78 25.71
C ASN A 951 38.60 -14.20 24.30
N GLY A 952 37.73 -14.74 23.44
CA GLY A 952 37.43 -14.13 22.16
C GLY A 952 36.94 -12.69 22.38
N ASN A 953 37.31 -11.77 21.49
CA ASN A 953 36.91 -10.37 21.64
C ASN A 953 35.90 -9.92 20.58
N ILE A 954 35.51 -10.84 19.69
CA ILE A 954 34.41 -10.70 18.75
C ILE A 954 33.28 -11.64 19.18
N PHE A 955 33.63 -12.91 19.42
CA PHE A 955 32.74 -13.93 19.98
C PHE A 955 33.49 -14.71 21.05
N ASP A 956 32.87 -14.92 22.20
CA ASP A 956 33.38 -15.82 23.22
C ASP A 956 32.25 -16.71 23.75
N TRP A 957 32.47 -18.03 23.74
CA TRP A 957 31.43 -19.01 24.06
C TRP A 957 30.78 -18.80 25.43
N SER A 958 31.57 -18.44 26.45
CA SER A 958 31.07 -18.23 27.82
C SER A 958 30.20 -16.98 27.99
N SER A 959 30.32 -15.99 27.10
CA SER A 959 29.58 -14.72 27.11
C SER A 959 28.86 -14.46 25.79
N LEU A 960 28.53 -15.53 25.05
CA LEU A 960 28.01 -15.41 23.70
C LEU A 960 26.61 -14.78 23.72
N SER A 961 26.43 -13.67 22.99
CA SER A 961 25.10 -13.10 22.76
C SER A 961 24.50 -13.71 21.49
N TYR A 962 23.37 -14.41 21.62
CA TYR A 962 22.78 -15.17 20.53
C TYR A 962 21.25 -15.28 20.63
N SER A 963 20.62 -15.62 19.51
CA SER A 963 19.22 -16.05 19.44
C SER A 963 19.11 -17.35 18.64
N MET A 964 18.36 -18.33 19.13
CA MET A 964 18.09 -19.60 18.44
C MET A 964 16.77 -19.50 17.68
N ILE A 965 16.77 -19.87 16.40
CA ILE A 965 15.60 -19.87 15.52
C ILE A 965 15.33 -21.28 15.01
N GLY A 966 14.06 -21.66 14.96
CA GLY A 966 13.61 -22.99 14.55
C GLY A 966 13.85 -24.03 15.65
N ASN A 967 14.01 -25.29 15.26
CA ASN A 967 14.18 -26.41 16.20
C ASN A 967 15.65 -26.62 16.56
N VAL A 968 16.32 -25.55 17.01
CA VAL A 968 17.68 -25.63 17.58
C VAL A 968 17.55 -25.75 19.10
N ALA A 969 18.29 -26.69 19.68
CA ALA A 969 18.28 -26.91 21.12
C ALA A 969 19.64 -26.57 21.73
N GLU A 970 19.63 -25.93 22.89
CA GLU A 970 20.78 -25.88 23.79
C GLU A 970 20.79 -27.17 24.62
N VAL A 971 21.85 -27.97 24.50
CA VAL A 971 22.00 -29.30 25.14
C VAL A 971 23.32 -29.49 25.85
#